data_AF-A0A7D4AS75-F1
#
_entry.id   AF-A0A7D4AS75-F1
#
_cell.length_a   1.000
_cell.length_b   1.000
_cell.length_c   1.000
_cell.angle_alpha   90.00
_cell.angle_beta   90.00
_cell.angle_gamma   90.00
#
_symmetry.space_group_name_H-M   'P 1'
#
loop_
_entity.id
_entity.type
_entity.pdbx_description
1 polymer ?
#
loop_
_entity_poly.entity_id
_entity_poly.type
_entity_poly.pdbx_seq_one_letter_code
_entity_poly.pdbx_strand_id
1 'polypeptide(L)'
;MSAPLAAEPLALLRQYWGHQQFRPGQADIIEAVLQGHDALALLPTGGGKSVCFQVPALVRPGLCVVVTPLIALMRDQVENLRKRGLKAEAVYAGMSHQEIDQALDNCVYGREVKFLYVSPERLLTDLFRARVARMNVGLLAIDEAHCLSQWGYDFRPPYLRIAELRALLPATVPCLALTATATSQVRQDIVNKLCFRPGYGIFTQSFARPKLSYSVLQTEDKQRRLLEVLRGIGPQKTGIVYARTRRQAEDTAAWLVQQGLAAAAYHAGLPAEQRTRTQQAWLTDKTRIMVATNAFGMGIDKPDVRVVAHLDAPATLEAYYQEAGRAGRDGLYAFAVLLSGPADADSLRRQAQLAHPPPDVVRRVYQALANYSRTAVGGGELVAFDFDLGLFAETYRLKAVDAHHALKALEQQGFVQLTEAVNQPARVQLISNQHDLYQFQVANAQHDQLIKALLRLYGGELFVVFQGISESALARHLRQSTTDVVRQLRYLHSTGVLHYQPRRELPQALFTTPRYDAAQLPLDERRLKAARQLTEHQTKAVLDYAASTTQCRQQQLLDYFAEPDAPACGVCDVCLARKKARQKPESAAELQAGLLELLRVAPLLPRQVVAHYPAPEAPAVTAALRALVEHGKLAYTPDGRLSVKN
;
A
#
# COMPACT_ATOMS: atom_id res chain seq x y z
N MET A 1 39.42 3.28 -27.04
CA MET A 1 38.52 2.15 -26.71
C MET A 1 37.16 2.74 -26.36
N SER A 2 36.20 2.52 -27.25
CA SER A 2 34.86 3.12 -27.28
C SER A 2 34.02 2.73 -26.06
N ALA A 3 33.28 3.71 -25.53
CA ALA A 3 32.27 3.50 -24.50
C ALA A 3 31.25 2.43 -24.93
N PRO A 4 30.77 1.56 -24.02
CA PRO A 4 29.70 0.64 -24.36
C PRO A 4 28.46 1.46 -24.75
N LEU A 5 27.90 1.16 -25.93
CA LEU A 5 26.63 1.71 -26.41
C LEU A 5 25.61 1.70 -25.26
N ALA A 6 25.22 2.88 -24.77
CA ALA A 6 24.17 3.00 -23.77
C ALA A 6 22.90 2.38 -24.36
N ALA A 7 22.46 1.25 -23.82
CA ALA A 7 21.22 0.61 -24.27
C ALA A 7 20.07 1.61 -24.13
N GLU A 8 19.27 1.78 -25.19
CA GLU A 8 18.12 2.67 -25.15
C GLU A 8 17.19 2.25 -23.99
N PRO A 9 16.71 3.17 -23.14
CA PRO A 9 15.83 2.86 -22.01
C PRO A 9 14.62 1.99 -22.39
N LEU A 10 14.08 2.21 -23.60
CA LEU A 10 12.97 1.45 -24.14
C LEU A 10 13.33 0.00 -24.49
N ALA A 11 14.56 -0.25 -24.95
CA ALA A 11 15.03 -1.61 -25.22
C ALA A 11 15.15 -2.42 -23.93
N LEU A 12 15.66 -1.82 -22.85
CA LEU A 12 15.71 -2.44 -21.52
C LEU A 12 14.31 -2.72 -20.95
N LEU A 13 13.38 -1.79 -21.14
CA LEU A 13 11.97 -1.98 -20.78
C LEU A 13 11.39 -3.23 -21.45
N ARG A 14 11.60 -3.36 -22.77
CA ARG A 14 11.13 -4.51 -23.56
C ARG A 14 11.81 -5.80 -23.11
N GLN A 15 13.13 -5.78 -22.91
CA GLN A 15 13.91 -6.96 -22.55
C GLN A 15 13.51 -7.56 -21.20
N TYR A 16 13.43 -6.74 -20.15
CA TYR A 16 13.25 -7.24 -18.78
C TYR A 16 11.80 -7.23 -18.29
N TRP A 17 10.95 -6.35 -18.83
CA TRP A 17 9.54 -6.23 -18.41
C TRP A 17 8.54 -6.61 -19.51
N GLY A 18 8.97 -6.78 -20.76
CA GLY A 18 8.08 -7.15 -21.88
C GLY A 18 7.11 -6.03 -22.28
N HIS A 19 7.29 -4.80 -21.79
CA HIS A 19 6.42 -3.68 -22.13
C HIS A 19 6.91 -3.00 -23.42
N GLN A 20 5.99 -2.79 -24.37
CA GLN A 20 6.31 -2.24 -25.69
C GLN A 20 6.61 -0.73 -25.66
N GLN A 21 6.02 -0.03 -24.69
CA GLN A 21 6.12 1.42 -24.51
C GLN A 21 6.04 1.78 -23.02
N PHE A 22 6.59 2.93 -22.66
CA PHE A 22 6.40 3.52 -21.35
C PHE A 22 4.94 3.92 -21.15
N ARG A 23 4.46 3.84 -19.91
CA ARG A 23 3.20 4.49 -19.52
C ARG A 23 3.40 6.01 -19.59
N PRO A 24 2.32 6.81 -19.72
CA PRO A 24 2.41 8.27 -19.68
C PRO A 24 3.30 8.73 -18.52
N GLY A 25 4.07 9.81 -18.69
CA GLY A 25 4.95 10.42 -17.68
C GLY A 25 6.17 9.61 -17.21
N GLN A 26 6.26 8.30 -17.47
CA GLN A 26 7.43 7.52 -17.06
C GLN A 26 8.69 7.93 -17.84
N ALA A 27 8.55 8.20 -19.15
CA ALA A 27 9.66 8.59 -20.00
C ALA A 27 10.33 9.88 -19.49
N ASP A 28 9.54 10.91 -19.20
CA ASP A 28 10.04 12.21 -18.71
C ASP A 28 10.80 12.08 -17.38
N ILE A 29 10.29 11.25 -16.45
CA ILE A 29 10.95 10.96 -15.17
C ILE A 29 12.29 10.27 -15.40
N ILE A 30 12.30 9.24 -16.26
CA ILE A 30 13.50 8.46 -16.57
C ILE A 30 14.55 9.36 -17.21
N GLU A 31 14.15 10.19 -18.18
CA GLU A 31 15.02 11.11 -18.87
C GLU A 31 15.66 12.12 -17.91
N ALA A 32 14.88 12.74 -17.02
CA ALA A 32 15.41 13.67 -16.02
C ALA A 32 16.47 13.01 -15.12
N VAL A 33 16.25 11.77 -14.68
CA VAL A 33 17.21 11.02 -13.88
C VAL A 33 18.46 10.64 -14.69
N LEU A 34 18.31 10.29 -15.96
CA LEU A 34 19.43 10.00 -16.85
C LEU A 34 20.30 11.24 -17.10
N GLN A 35 19.67 12.42 -17.20
CA GLN A 35 20.36 13.72 -17.25
C GLN A 35 21.02 14.11 -15.92
N GLY A 36 20.81 13.36 -14.85
CA GLY A 36 21.44 13.58 -13.54
C GLY A 36 20.69 14.56 -12.64
N HIS A 37 19.48 14.97 -13.01
CA HIS A 37 18.62 15.83 -12.19
C HIS A 37 17.94 15.03 -11.07
N ASP A 38 17.68 15.70 -9.95
CA ASP A 38 16.78 15.15 -8.93
C ASP A 38 15.34 15.21 -9.43
N ALA A 39 14.51 14.29 -8.96
CA ALA A 39 13.12 14.23 -9.39
C ALA A 39 12.18 13.78 -8.27
N LEU A 40 11.02 14.43 -8.19
CA LEU A 40 9.88 13.96 -7.39
C LEU A 40 8.80 13.48 -8.35
N ALA A 41 8.46 12.20 -8.27
CA ALA A 41 7.43 11.57 -9.09
C ALA A 41 6.21 11.19 -8.24
N LEU A 42 5.07 11.84 -8.52
CA LEU A 42 3.75 11.49 -8.00
C LEU A 42 3.00 10.66 -9.03
N LEU A 43 2.96 9.35 -8.81
CA LEU A 43 2.40 8.38 -9.74
C LEU A 43 1.33 7.53 -9.03
N PRO A 44 0.09 7.43 -9.54
CA PRO A 44 -0.97 6.68 -8.89
C PRO A 44 -0.62 5.20 -8.73
N THR A 45 -1.37 4.48 -7.88
CA THR A 45 -1.17 3.05 -7.69
C THR A 45 -1.32 2.29 -9.01
N GLY A 46 -0.33 1.43 -9.31
CA GLY A 46 -0.23 0.74 -10.60
C GLY A 46 0.36 1.60 -11.75
N GLY A 47 0.77 2.84 -11.49
CA GLY A 47 1.44 3.73 -12.46
C GLY A 47 2.86 3.30 -12.85
N GLY A 48 3.36 2.20 -12.29
CA GLY A 48 4.68 1.64 -12.62
C GLY A 48 5.85 2.42 -12.00
N LYS A 49 5.71 2.89 -10.76
CA LYS A 49 6.76 3.61 -9.99
C LYS A 49 8.13 2.92 -10.06
N SER A 50 8.16 1.60 -9.90
CA SER A 50 9.41 0.84 -9.88
C SER A 50 10.22 0.95 -11.18
N VAL A 51 9.54 1.00 -12.33
CA VAL A 51 10.19 1.16 -13.65
C VAL A 51 10.97 2.47 -13.73
N CYS A 52 10.46 3.54 -13.10
CA CYS A 52 11.07 4.87 -13.13
C CYS A 52 12.44 4.95 -12.45
N PHE A 53 12.77 4.04 -11.53
CA PHE A 53 14.13 3.93 -10.98
C PHE A 53 14.89 2.70 -11.51
N GLN A 54 14.19 1.61 -11.84
CA GLN A 54 14.83 0.37 -12.30
C GLN A 54 15.46 0.52 -13.69
N VAL A 55 14.75 1.13 -14.65
CA VAL A 55 15.30 1.36 -15.99
C VAL A 55 16.53 2.27 -15.98
N PRO A 56 16.49 3.48 -15.38
CA PRO A 56 17.67 4.34 -15.37
C PRO A 56 18.83 3.75 -14.55
N ALA A 57 18.55 2.95 -13.51
CA ALA A 57 19.59 2.21 -12.80
C ALA A 57 20.36 1.22 -13.70
N LEU A 58 19.68 0.58 -14.66
CA LEU A 58 20.32 -0.34 -15.61
C LEU A 58 21.15 0.40 -16.67
N VAL A 59 20.72 1.59 -17.09
CA VAL A 59 21.45 2.44 -18.05
C VAL A 59 22.69 3.07 -17.41
N ARG A 60 22.55 3.59 -16.19
CA ARG A 60 23.63 4.32 -15.50
C ARG A 60 24.69 3.36 -14.95
N PRO A 61 25.98 3.77 -14.95
CA PRO A 61 27.02 3.02 -14.26
C PRO A 61 26.78 3.05 -12.74
N GLY A 62 27.25 2.02 -12.05
CA GLY A 62 27.06 1.87 -10.60
C GLY A 62 25.74 1.19 -10.22
N LEU A 63 25.48 1.08 -8.92
CA LEU A 63 24.27 0.47 -8.36
C LEU A 63 23.24 1.54 -7.94
N CYS A 64 21.98 1.15 -7.90
CA CYS A 64 20.90 1.95 -7.36
C CYS A 64 20.60 1.54 -5.92
N VAL A 65 20.71 2.50 -4.99
CA VAL A 65 20.26 2.32 -3.60
C VAL A 65 18.79 2.70 -3.55
N VAL A 66 17.93 1.78 -3.14
CA VAL A 66 16.48 1.96 -3.05
C VAL A 66 16.06 1.94 -1.59
N VAL A 67 15.65 3.08 -1.06
CA VAL A 67 15.11 3.19 0.31
C VAL A 67 13.61 2.96 0.27
N THR A 68 13.10 2.02 1.06
CA THR A 68 11.66 1.69 1.08
C THR A 68 11.23 1.16 2.46
N PRO A 69 10.00 1.41 2.93
CA PRO A 69 9.63 1.16 4.33
C PRO A 69 9.27 -0.31 4.63
N LEU A 70 9.06 -1.12 3.58
CA LEU A 70 8.29 -2.35 3.68
C LEU A 70 9.15 -3.56 3.33
N ILE A 71 9.58 -4.26 4.36
CA ILE A 71 10.49 -5.42 4.23
C ILE A 71 9.87 -6.52 3.36
N ALA A 72 8.57 -6.81 3.50
CA ALA A 72 7.90 -7.80 2.67
C ALA A 72 7.95 -7.42 1.18
N LEU A 73 7.68 -6.15 0.86
CA LEU A 73 7.75 -5.64 -0.51
C LEU A 73 9.20 -5.63 -1.03
N MET A 74 10.19 -5.28 -0.20
CA MET A 74 11.61 -5.34 -0.58
C MET A 74 12.00 -6.73 -1.07
N ARG A 75 11.59 -7.76 -0.32
CA ARG A 75 11.89 -9.16 -0.67
C ARG A 75 11.24 -9.55 -1.99
N ASP A 76 9.95 -9.26 -2.16
CA ASP A 76 9.25 -9.52 -3.41
C ASP A 76 9.92 -8.80 -4.60
N GLN A 77 10.36 -7.56 -4.41
CA GLN A 77 11.08 -6.81 -5.46
C GLN A 77 12.42 -7.44 -5.81
N VAL A 78 13.23 -7.82 -4.81
CA VAL A 78 14.53 -8.47 -5.03
C VAL A 78 14.35 -9.83 -5.70
N GLU A 79 13.41 -10.66 -5.25
CA GLU A 79 13.13 -11.96 -5.86
C GLU A 79 12.66 -11.81 -7.31
N ASN A 80 11.80 -10.82 -7.59
CA ASN A 80 11.33 -10.55 -8.94
C ASN A 80 12.42 -9.99 -9.87
N LEU A 81 13.40 -9.24 -9.34
CA LEU A 81 14.57 -8.82 -10.11
C LEU A 81 15.50 -10.00 -10.41
N ARG A 82 15.77 -10.84 -9.41
CA ARG A 82 16.61 -12.05 -9.58
C ARG A 82 16.02 -13.03 -10.59
N LYS A 83 14.70 -13.24 -10.57
CA LYS A 83 13.97 -14.05 -11.59
C LYS A 83 14.12 -13.52 -13.02
N ARG A 84 14.39 -12.21 -13.18
CA ARG A 84 14.67 -11.56 -14.46
C ARG A 84 16.16 -11.54 -14.83
N GLY A 85 17.00 -12.24 -14.06
CA GLY A 85 18.46 -12.25 -14.27
C GLY A 85 19.19 -11.01 -13.75
N LEU A 86 18.51 -10.13 -13.00
CA LEU A 86 19.12 -8.92 -12.44
C LEU A 86 19.58 -9.18 -10.99
N LYS A 87 20.87 -8.94 -10.72
CA LYS A 87 21.42 -9.10 -9.36
C LYS A 87 21.01 -7.92 -8.48
N ALA A 88 20.36 -8.26 -7.37
CA ALA A 88 19.85 -7.32 -6.39
C ALA A 88 20.05 -7.88 -4.97
N GLU A 89 20.32 -7.00 -4.02
CA GLU A 89 20.47 -7.30 -2.60
C GLU A 89 19.48 -6.49 -1.75
N ALA A 90 19.24 -6.95 -0.52
CA ALA A 90 18.42 -6.24 0.45
C ALA A 90 19.06 -6.22 1.84
N VAL A 91 18.96 -5.08 2.53
CA VAL A 91 19.41 -4.87 3.91
C VAL A 91 18.28 -4.25 4.73
N TYR A 92 17.81 -4.92 5.77
CA TYR A 92 16.67 -4.47 6.57
C TYR A 92 16.79 -4.81 8.06
N ALA A 93 15.91 -4.22 8.88
CA ALA A 93 15.79 -4.52 10.30
C ALA A 93 15.45 -6.01 10.53
N GLY A 94 16.16 -6.65 11.45
CA GLY A 94 15.97 -8.08 11.78
C GLY A 94 16.90 -9.06 11.05
N MET A 95 17.65 -8.64 10.02
CA MET A 95 18.76 -9.45 9.47
C MET A 95 19.88 -9.61 10.50
N SER A 96 20.57 -10.75 10.45
CA SER A 96 21.78 -10.98 11.23
C SER A 96 22.92 -10.07 10.76
N HIS A 97 23.89 -9.79 11.64
CA HIS A 97 25.06 -8.99 11.30
C HIS A 97 25.79 -9.50 10.06
N GLN A 98 25.93 -10.83 9.95
CA GLN A 98 26.64 -11.46 8.85
C GLN A 98 25.90 -11.37 7.51
N GLU A 99 24.57 -11.54 7.49
CA GLU A 99 23.81 -11.34 6.24
C GLU A 99 23.97 -9.91 5.73
N ILE A 100 23.98 -8.94 6.66
CA ILE A 100 24.17 -7.53 6.33
C ILE A 100 25.58 -7.34 5.77
N ASP A 101 26.61 -7.86 6.43
CA ASP A 101 28.00 -7.73 5.96
C ASP A 101 28.18 -8.36 4.57
N GLN A 102 27.68 -9.58 4.35
CA GLN A 102 27.75 -10.26 3.06
C GLN A 102 27.00 -9.50 1.95
N ALA A 103 25.78 -9.01 2.23
CA ALA A 103 25.01 -8.24 1.25
C ALA A 103 25.71 -6.94 0.89
N LEU A 104 26.32 -6.26 1.87
CA LEU A 104 27.06 -5.03 1.64
C LEU A 104 28.38 -5.28 0.90
N ASP A 105 29.09 -6.36 1.20
CA ASP A 105 30.30 -6.77 0.47
C ASP A 105 29.99 -7.13 -0.99
N ASN A 106 28.87 -7.82 -1.24
CA ASN A 106 28.37 -8.05 -2.60
C ASN A 106 28.14 -6.72 -3.34
N CYS A 107 27.63 -5.69 -2.67
CA CYS A 107 27.44 -4.37 -3.26
C CYS A 107 28.74 -3.58 -3.45
N VAL A 108 29.75 -3.79 -2.62
CA VAL A 108 31.06 -3.12 -2.73
C VAL A 108 31.93 -3.78 -3.81
N TYR A 109 32.03 -5.10 -3.82
CA TYR A 109 32.96 -5.85 -4.67
C TYR A 109 32.29 -6.50 -5.89
N GLY A 110 31.01 -6.83 -5.80
CA GLY A 110 30.23 -7.45 -6.87
C GLY A 110 29.74 -6.44 -7.90
N ARG A 111 30.55 -6.17 -8.93
CA ARG A 111 30.24 -5.20 -9.99
C ARG A 111 28.93 -5.47 -10.77
N GLU A 112 28.41 -6.68 -10.67
CA GLU A 112 27.16 -7.09 -11.33
C GLU A 112 25.90 -6.74 -10.51
N VAL A 113 26.02 -6.39 -9.23
CA VAL A 113 24.89 -6.00 -8.40
C VAL A 113 24.40 -4.62 -8.83
N LYS A 114 23.14 -4.53 -9.28
CA LYS A 114 22.54 -3.29 -9.79
C LYS A 114 21.60 -2.60 -8.80
N PHE A 115 21.08 -3.33 -7.82
CA PHE A 115 20.11 -2.81 -6.86
C PHE A 115 20.46 -3.22 -5.43
N LEU A 116 20.41 -2.25 -4.52
CA LEU A 116 20.46 -2.48 -3.07
C LEU A 116 19.23 -1.87 -2.44
N TYR A 117 18.29 -2.71 -2.00
CA TYR A 117 17.11 -2.27 -1.26
C TYR A 117 17.47 -2.14 0.22
N VAL A 118 17.19 -1.00 0.84
CA VAL A 118 17.55 -0.72 2.23
C VAL A 118 16.34 -0.23 3.01
N SER A 119 16.10 -0.81 4.19
CA SER A 119 15.10 -0.25 5.10
C SER A 119 15.66 1.04 5.74
N PRO A 120 14.83 2.07 5.96
CA PRO A 120 15.27 3.37 6.48
C PRO A 120 16.14 3.29 7.74
N GLU A 121 15.92 2.26 8.55
CA GLU A 121 16.49 2.13 9.89
C GLU A 121 17.89 1.51 9.85
N ARG A 122 18.30 1.01 8.68
CA ARG A 122 19.66 0.53 8.40
C ARG A 122 20.55 1.56 7.72
N LEU A 123 20.00 2.65 7.19
CA LEU A 123 20.68 3.61 6.30
C LEU A 123 21.96 4.23 6.87
N LEU A 124 22.12 4.23 8.19
CA LEU A 124 23.23 4.90 8.86
C LEU A 124 23.77 4.13 10.07
N THR A 125 23.61 2.80 10.04
CA THR A 125 24.43 1.94 10.92
C THR A 125 25.91 2.10 10.56
N ASP A 126 26.81 1.93 11.53
CA ASP A 126 28.26 2.13 11.29
C ASP A 126 28.77 1.27 10.13
N LEU A 127 28.33 0.00 10.09
CA LEU A 127 28.66 -0.91 8.99
C LEU A 127 28.15 -0.39 7.64
N PHE A 128 26.89 0.06 7.57
CA PHE A 128 26.34 0.60 6.32
C PHE A 128 27.07 1.86 5.87
N ARG A 129 27.35 2.81 6.78
CA ARG A 129 28.10 4.05 6.49
C ARG A 129 29.49 3.73 5.93
N ALA A 130 30.20 2.79 6.56
CA ALA A 130 31.53 2.37 6.12
C ALA A 130 31.53 1.70 4.74
N ARG A 131 30.48 0.95 4.41
CA ARG A 131 30.35 0.21 3.15
C ARG A 131 29.82 1.08 2.02
N VAL A 132 28.78 1.89 2.24
CA VAL A 132 28.13 2.69 1.19
C VAL A 132 29.08 3.73 0.60
N ALA A 133 29.97 4.30 1.40
CA ALA A 133 31.01 5.21 0.93
C ALA A 133 32.01 4.56 -0.05
N ARG A 134 32.11 3.22 -0.04
CA ARG A 134 32.97 2.43 -0.95
C ARG A 134 32.20 1.89 -2.16
N MET A 135 30.87 2.00 -2.17
CA MET A 135 30.03 1.53 -3.26
C MET A 135 30.07 2.53 -4.42
N ASN A 136 30.07 2.02 -5.65
CA ASN A 136 29.82 2.84 -6.83
C ASN A 136 28.33 3.09 -6.98
N VAL A 137 27.78 4.09 -6.29
CA VAL A 137 26.34 4.42 -6.36
C VAL A 137 26.07 5.34 -7.54
N GLY A 138 25.15 4.93 -8.42
CA GLY A 138 24.76 5.68 -9.63
C GLY A 138 23.41 6.40 -9.53
N LEU A 139 22.55 5.99 -8.58
CA LEU A 139 21.21 6.53 -8.34
C LEU A 139 20.76 6.26 -6.90
N LEU A 140 20.19 7.26 -6.24
CA LEU A 140 19.47 7.10 -4.98
C LEU A 140 17.96 7.20 -5.26
N ALA A 141 17.22 6.14 -4.98
CA ALA A 141 15.76 6.10 -5.15
C ALA A 141 15.07 5.99 -3.79
N ILE A 142 14.10 6.86 -3.52
CA ILE A 142 13.33 6.90 -2.28
C ILE A 142 11.88 6.53 -2.61
N ASP A 143 11.49 5.30 -2.28
CA ASP A 143 10.11 4.84 -2.42
C ASP A 143 9.27 5.22 -1.20
N GLU A 144 7.98 5.41 -1.43
CA GLU A 144 7.02 5.96 -0.45
C GLU A 144 7.54 7.21 0.25
N ALA A 145 8.06 8.16 -0.54
CA ALA A 145 8.71 9.38 -0.06
C ALA A 145 7.81 10.25 0.83
N HIS A 146 6.48 10.06 0.81
CA HIS A 146 5.56 10.72 1.75
C HIS A 146 5.91 10.42 3.23
N CYS A 147 6.59 9.31 3.53
CA CYS A 147 7.06 8.97 4.87
C CYS A 147 8.04 9.99 5.46
N LEU A 148 8.69 10.83 4.64
CA LEU A 148 9.54 11.93 5.10
C LEU A 148 8.75 13.03 5.80
N SER A 149 7.49 13.21 5.41
CA SER A 149 6.70 14.34 5.87
C SER A 149 5.87 13.98 7.08
N GLN A 150 5.97 14.81 8.13
CA GLN A 150 5.09 14.69 9.30
C GLN A 150 3.63 14.99 8.97
N TRP A 151 3.39 15.63 7.81
CA TRP A 151 2.08 15.91 7.25
C TRP A 151 1.60 14.77 6.33
N GLY A 152 2.44 13.76 6.10
CA GLY A 152 2.07 12.52 5.44
C GLY A 152 1.29 11.58 6.36
N TYR A 153 0.51 10.68 5.78
CA TYR A 153 -0.33 9.74 6.53
C TYR A 153 0.44 8.59 7.21
N ASP A 154 1.69 8.33 6.80
CA ASP A 154 2.57 7.31 7.39
C ASP A 154 3.98 7.88 7.63
N PHE A 155 4.07 8.91 8.48
CA PHE A 155 5.36 9.53 8.83
C PHE A 155 6.29 8.55 9.56
N ARG A 156 7.53 8.41 9.06
CA ARG A 156 8.56 7.51 9.62
C ARG A 156 9.86 8.28 9.86
N PRO A 157 10.21 8.63 11.11
CA PRO A 157 11.40 9.42 11.43
C PRO A 157 12.71 8.95 10.81
N PRO A 158 13.00 7.63 10.68
CA PRO A 158 14.23 7.17 10.05
C PRO A 158 14.42 7.64 8.60
N TYR A 159 13.35 7.99 7.88
CA TYR A 159 13.47 8.62 6.55
C TYR A 159 14.20 9.97 6.60
N LEU A 160 14.12 10.72 7.70
CA LEU A 160 14.82 12.01 7.84
C LEU A 160 16.36 11.84 7.71
N ARG A 161 16.87 10.64 8.04
CA ARG A 161 18.28 10.27 7.94
C ARG A 161 18.77 10.09 6.51
N ILE A 162 17.87 10.08 5.51
CA ILE A 162 18.26 9.99 4.09
C ILE A 162 19.10 11.20 3.67
N ALA A 163 18.88 12.38 4.27
CA ALA A 163 19.69 13.56 4.01
C ALA A 163 21.17 13.34 4.36
N GLU A 164 21.44 12.70 5.51
CA GLU A 164 22.80 12.34 5.92
C GLU A 164 23.40 11.28 4.99
N LEU A 165 22.63 10.27 4.58
CA LEU A 165 23.09 9.29 3.59
C LEU A 165 23.49 9.99 2.29
N ARG A 166 22.67 10.92 1.81
CA ARG A 166 22.94 11.67 0.59
C ARG A 166 24.26 12.44 0.67
N ALA A 167 24.63 12.96 1.83
CA ALA A 167 25.91 13.63 2.06
C ALA A 167 27.13 12.69 1.98
N LEU A 168 26.95 11.38 2.16
CA LEU A 168 28.00 10.37 1.98
C LEU A 168 28.18 9.92 0.52
N LEU A 169 27.21 10.23 -0.34
CA LEU A 169 27.25 9.86 -1.76
C LEU A 169 27.94 10.96 -2.59
N PRO A 170 28.53 10.63 -3.75
CA PRO A 170 29.05 11.64 -4.65
C PRO A 170 27.97 12.65 -5.05
N ALA A 171 28.32 13.94 -5.08
CA ALA A 171 27.39 15.03 -5.38
C ALA A 171 26.72 14.93 -6.77
N THR A 172 27.27 14.10 -7.67
CA THR A 172 26.74 13.81 -9.00
C THR A 172 25.59 12.79 -9.01
N VAL A 173 25.37 12.05 -7.91
CA VAL A 173 24.32 11.04 -7.82
C VAL A 173 22.93 11.70 -7.75
N PRO A 174 22.03 11.44 -8.71
CA PRO A 174 20.65 11.92 -8.65
C PRO A 174 19.83 11.24 -7.56
N CYS A 175 18.92 12.01 -6.98
CA CYS A 175 17.92 11.52 -6.04
C CYS A 175 16.53 11.53 -6.70
N LEU A 176 15.90 10.35 -6.79
CA LEU A 176 14.54 10.18 -7.29
C LEU A 176 13.62 9.79 -6.12
N ALA A 177 12.70 10.67 -5.75
CA ALA A 177 11.66 10.41 -4.78
C ALA A 177 10.35 10.00 -5.47
N LEU A 178 9.73 8.91 -5.02
CA LEU A 178 8.48 8.41 -5.59
C LEU A 178 7.41 8.25 -4.50
N THR A 179 6.19 8.68 -4.78
CA THR A 179 5.04 8.42 -3.91
C THR A 179 3.76 8.26 -4.73
N ALA A 180 2.79 7.53 -4.17
CA ALA A 180 1.49 7.40 -4.80
C ALA A 180 0.64 8.67 -4.70
N THR A 181 0.77 9.38 -3.58
CA THR A 181 -0.05 10.55 -3.22
C THR A 181 0.79 11.49 -2.37
N ALA A 182 0.63 12.80 -2.57
CA ALA A 182 1.15 13.84 -1.68
C ALA A 182 0.45 15.18 -1.93
N THR A 183 0.02 15.83 -0.85
CA THR A 183 -0.46 17.22 -0.85
C THR A 183 0.68 18.18 -1.16
N SER A 184 0.37 19.43 -1.53
CA SER A 184 1.40 20.45 -1.83
C SER A 184 2.39 20.65 -0.69
N GLN A 185 1.92 20.62 0.56
CA GLN A 185 2.77 20.72 1.74
C GLN A 185 3.74 19.53 1.86
N VAL A 186 3.25 18.30 1.63
CA VAL A 186 4.08 17.09 1.65
C VAL A 186 5.13 17.12 0.53
N ARG A 187 4.76 17.59 -0.68
CA ARG A 187 5.70 17.73 -1.80
C ARG A 187 6.88 18.64 -1.45
N GLN A 188 6.59 19.82 -0.91
CA GLN A 188 7.63 20.78 -0.52
C GLN A 188 8.53 20.22 0.59
N ASP A 189 7.93 19.53 1.56
CA ASP A 189 8.66 18.92 2.66
C ASP A 189 9.63 17.81 2.18
N ILE A 190 9.21 16.99 1.20
CA ILE A 190 10.08 15.98 0.57
C ILE A 190 11.28 16.65 -0.11
N VAL A 191 11.03 17.66 -0.96
CA VAL A 191 12.08 18.39 -1.70
C VAL A 191 13.10 19.00 -0.74
N ASN A 192 12.61 19.66 0.32
CA ASN A 192 13.45 20.31 1.31
C ASN A 192 14.27 19.30 2.12
N LYS A 193 13.63 18.26 2.66
CA LYS A 193 14.28 17.26 3.53
C LYS A 193 15.26 16.37 2.78
N LEU A 194 15.01 16.09 1.50
CA LEU A 194 15.97 15.37 0.67
C LEU A 194 17.07 16.28 0.10
N CYS A 195 17.00 17.59 0.35
CA CYS A 195 17.95 18.58 -0.14
C CYS A 195 18.11 18.52 -1.67
N PHE A 196 16.99 18.53 -2.40
CA PHE A 196 17.01 18.50 -3.86
C PHE A 196 17.83 19.66 -4.45
N ARG A 197 18.68 19.33 -5.41
CA ARG A 197 19.58 20.28 -6.09
C ARG A 197 18.77 21.15 -7.05
N PRO A 198 19.15 22.43 -7.26
CA PRO A 198 18.53 23.29 -8.26
C PRO A 198 18.45 22.61 -9.63
N GLY A 199 17.34 22.80 -10.34
CA GLY A 199 17.05 22.09 -11.59
C GLY A 199 16.34 20.75 -11.42
N TYR A 200 15.81 20.45 -10.22
CA TYR A 200 14.99 19.26 -9.99
C TYR A 200 13.66 19.30 -10.77
N GLY A 201 13.16 18.13 -11.16
CA GLY A 201 11.85 17.98 -11.78
C GLY A 201 10.76 17.56 -10.78
N ILE A 202 9.55 18.11 -10.89
CA ILE A 202 8.36 17.58 -10.22
C ILE A 202 7.41 17.07 -11.29
N PHE A 203 7.19 15.75 -11.29
CA PHE A 203 6.33 15.06 -12.23
C PHE A 203 5.08 14.59 -11.51
N THR A 204 3.93 15.16 -11.87
CA THR A 204 2.64 14.79 -11.29
C THR A 204 1.75 14.21 -12.37
N GLN A 205 1.30 12.98 -12.19
CA GLN A 205 0.18 12.44 -12.95
C GLN A 205 -1.12 12.74 -12.23
N SER A 206 -2.17 12.97 -13.02
CA SER A 206 -3.49 13.16 -12.43
C SER A 206 -3.89 11.95 -11.60
N PHE A 207 -4.42 12.21 -10.40
CA PHE A 207 -5.02 11.19 -9.55
C PHE A 207 -6.38 10.69 -10.09
N ALA A 208 -6.88 11.23 -11.22
CA ALA A 208 -8.16 10.85 -11.79
C ALA A 208 -8.19 9.39 -12.27
N ARG A 209 -9.30 8.70 -11.99
CA ARG A 209 -9.53 7.30 -12.39
C ARG A 209 -10.87 7.22 -13.12
N PRO A 210 -10.93 7.57 -14.43
CA PRO A 210 -12.20 7.77 -15.14
C PRO A 210 -13.10 6.51 -15.21
N LYS A 211 -12.52 5.32 -15.06
CA LYS A 211 -13.24 4.03 -15.07
C LYS A 211 -13.46 3.44 -13.67
N LEU A 212 -13.04 4.13 -12.61
CA LEU A 212 -13.31 3.74 -11.23
C LEU A 212 -14.50 4.52 -10.68
N SER A 213 -15.62 3.84 -10.49
CA SER A 213 -16.81 4.43 -9.89
C SER A 213 -16.71 4.41 -8.37
N TYR A 214 -16.54 5.58 -7.77
CA TYR A 214 -16.60 5.77 -6.31
C TYR A 214 -18.05 5.88 -5.86
N SER A 215 -18.42 5.19 -4.78
CA SER A 215 -19.77 5.20 -4.20
C SER A 215 -19.72 5.16 -2.68
N VAL A 216 -20.54 5.97 -2.02
CA VAL A 216 -20.79 5.84 -0.58
C VAL A 216 -22.24 5.39 -0.38
N LEU A 217 -22.42 4.20 0.18
CA LEU A 217 -23.73 3.59 0.37
C LEU A 217 -24.11 3.68 1.85
N GLN A 218 -25.07 4.55 2.14
CA GLN A 218 -25.67 4.66 3.47
C GLN A 218 -26.54 3.42 3.73
N THR A 219 -26.31 2.73 4.85
CA THR A 219 -27.02 1.49 5.19
C THR A 219 -26.98 1.18 6.67
N GLU A 220 -28.06 0.63 7.21
CA GLU A 220 -28.10 0.07 8.56
C GLU A 220 -27.52 -1.36 8.60
N ASP A 221 -27.66 -2.12 7.49
CA ASP A 221 -27.17 -3.49 7.35
C ASP A 221 -26.03 -3.57 6.33
N LYS A 222 -24.81 -3.37 6.83
CA LYS A 222 -23.59 -3.43 6.03
C LYS A 222 -23.34 -4.81 5.41
N GLN A 223 -23.66 -5.90 6.10
CA GLN A 223 -23.40 -7.25 5.60
C GLN A 223 -24.28 -7.55 4.39
N ARG A 224 -25.58 -7.29 4.49
CA ARG A 224 -26.51 -7.45 3.37
C ARG A 224 -26.14 -6.52 2.21
N ARG A 225 -25.82 -5.26 2.48
CA ARG A 225 -25.45 -4.31 1.44
C ARG A 225 -24.15 -4.70 0.73
N LEU A 226 -23.17 -5.23 1.48
CA LEU A 226 -21.95 -5.80 0.91
C LEU A 226 -22.28 -6.97 -0.03
N LEU A 227 -23.14 -7.90 0.39
CA LEU A 227 -23.53 -9.04 -0.42
C LEU A 227 -24.18 -8.63 -1.75
N GLU A 228 -25.04 -7.62 -1.73
CA GLU A 228 -25.64 -7.05 -2.95
C GLU A 228 -24.59 -6.50 -3.91
N VAL A 229 -23.63 -5.73 -3.39
CA VAL A 229 -22.50 -5.19 -4.17
C VAL A 229 -21.67 -6.31 -4.78
N LEU A 230 -21.31 -7.33 -3.98
CA LEU A 230 -20.48 -8.45 -4.43
C LEU A 230 -21.22 -9.35 -5.43
N ARG A 231 -22.54 -9.52 -5.32
CA ARG A 231 -23.33 -10.24 -6.34
C ARG A 231 -23.47 -9.41 -7.62
N GLY A 232 -23.64 -8.10 -7.50
CA GLY A 232 -23.82 -7.18 -8.62
C GLY A 232 -22.65 -7.12 -9.62
N ILE A 233 -21.42 -7.40 -9.18
CA ILE A 233 -20.26 -7.45 -10.10
C ILE A 233 -20.19 -8.72 -10.96
N GLY A 234 -20.98 -9.75 -10.67
CA GLY A 234 -21.04 -11.01 -11.41
C GLY A 234 -20.14 -12.14 -10.85
N PRO A 235 -20.46 -13.41 -11.16
CA PRO A 235 -19.94 -14.58 -10.45
C PRO A 235 -18.45 -14.89 -10.67
N GLN A 236 -17.85 -14.39 -11.75
CA GLN A 236 -16.43 -14.63 -12.10
C GLN A 236 -15.53 -13.42 -11.80
N LYS A 237 -16.03 -12.42 -11.08
CA LYS A 237 -15.31 -11.16 -10.87
C LYS A 237 -14.71 -11.08 -9.47
N THR A 238 -13.43 -10.77 -9.41
CA THR A 238 -12.67 -10.74 -8.15
C THR A 238 -12.88 -9.42 -7.41
N GLY A 239 -12.92 -9.49 -6.08
CA GLY A 239 -13.12 -8.34 -5.20
C GLY A 239 -12.25 -8.36 -3.96
N ILE A 240 -12.07 -7.17 -3.37
CA ILE A 240 -11.44 -6.96 -2.07
C ILE A 240 -12.46 -6.30 -1.14
N VAL A 241 -12.53 -6.75 0.10
CA VAL A 241 -13.35 -6.18 1.16
C VAL A 241 -12.43 -5.77 2.30
N TYR A 242 -12.31 -4.48 2.56
CA TYR A 242 -11.57 -3.96 3.69
C TYR A 242 -12.44 -3.92 4.94
N ALA A 243 -11.93 -4.54 6.00
CA ALA A 243 -12.48 -4.58 7.34
C ALA A 243 -11.51 -3.93 8.31
N ARG A 244 -12.03 -3.28 9.36
CA ARG A 244 -11.19 -2.57 10.33
C ARG A 244 -10.40 -3.52 11.23
N THR A 245 -11.01 -4.64 11.63
CA THR A 245 -10.41 -5.58 12.59
C THR A 245 -10.21 -6.96 12.00
N ARG A 246 -9.25 -7.71 12.55
CA ARG A 246 -8.97 -9.11 12.17
C ARG A 246 -10.22 -9.98 12.31
N ARG A 247 -10.89 -9.85 13.46
CA ARG A 247 -12.14 -10.54 13.77
C ARG A 247 -13.23 -10.23 12.74
N GLN A 248 -13.46 -8.96 12.41
CA GLN A 248 -14.45 -8.60 11.40
C GLN A 248 -14.11 -9.15 10.00
N ALA A 249 -12.81 -9.24 9.64
CA ALA A 249 -12.39 -9.86 8.40
C ALA A 249 -12.70 -11.37 8.37
N GLU A 250 -12.40 -12.08 9.46
CA GLU A 250 -12.71 -13.51 9.62
C GLU A 250 -14.22 -13.77 9.61
N ASP A 251 -14.98 -13.05 10.44
CA ASP A 251 -16.43 -13.18 10.58
C ASP A 251 -17.14 -12.90 9.23
N THR A 252 -16.72 -11.84 8.52
CA THR A 252 -17.29 -11.50 7.20
C THR A 252 -16.93 -12.54 6.15
N ALA A 253 -15.69 -13.04 6.11
CA ALA A 253 -15.30 -14.06 5.16
C ALA A 253 -16.11 -15.35 5.37
N ALA A 254 -16.25 -15.79 6.62
CA ALA A 254 -17.05 -16.96 6.99
C ALA A 254 -18.52 -16.78 6.58
N TRP A 255 -19.09 -15.60 6.86
CA TRP A 255 -20.46 -15.27 6.48
C TRP A 255 -20.65 -15.27 4.95
N LEU A 256 -19.73 -14.69 4.17
CA LEU A 256 -19.79 -14.69 2.71
C LEU A 256 -19.74 -16.13 2.14
N VAL A 257 -18.93 -17.01 2.73
CA VAL A 257 -18.90 -18.43 2.37
C VAL A 257 -20.26 -19.09 2.61
N GLN A 258 -20.92 -18.82 3.74
CA GLN A 258 -22.29 -19.30 4.01
C GLN A 258 -23.31 -18.77 2.97
N GLN A 259 -23.08 -17.58 2.40
CA GLN A 259 -23.90 -17.00 1.34
C GLN A 259 -23.56 -17.49 -0.08
N GLY A 260 -22.67 -18.48 -0.21
CA GLY A 260 -22.28 -19.11 -1.48
C GLY A 260 -21.19 -18.39 -2.25
N LEU A 261 -20.43 -17.48 -1.63
CA LEU A 261 -19.30 -16.78 -2.25
C LEU A 261 -17.97 -17.43 -1.85
N ALA A 262 -17.09 -17.67 -2.81
CA ALA A 262 -15.73 -18.11 -2.54
C ALA A 262 -14.91 -16.94 -1.92
N ALA A 263 -14.89 -16.88 -0.59
CA ALA A 263 -14.24 -15.82 0.18
C ALA A 263 -13.20 -16.38 1.17
N ALA A 264 -12.16 -15.59 1.45
CA ALA A 264 -11.19 -15.91 2.49
C ALA A 264 -10.75 -14.64 3.24
N ALA A 265 -10.40 -14.80 4.51
CA ALA A 265 -9.84 -13.74 5.33
C ALA A 265 -8.32 -13.60 5.13
N TYR A 266 -7.81 -12.37 5.22
CA TYR A 266 -6.37 -12.08 5.20
C TYR A 266 -6.02 -10.95 6.17
N HIS A 267 -5.11 -11.23 7.10
CA HIS A 267 -4.54 -10.23 8.00
C HIS A 267 -3.20 -10.69 8.57
N ALA A 268 -2.46 -9.75 9.18
CA ALA A 268 -1.14 -10.01 9.77
C ALA A 268 -1.15 -11.07 10.88
N GLY A 269 -2.29 -11.32 11.54
CA GLY A 269 -2.44 -12.36 12.56
C GLY A 269 -2.49 -13.80 12.03
N LEU A 270 -2.70 -14.02 10.72
CA LEU A 270 -2.71 -15.38 10.16
C LEU A 270 -1.30 -15.95 10.08
N PRO A 271 -1.12 -17.27 10.30
CA PRO A 271 0.13 -17.96 10.02
C PRO A 271 0.58 -17.67 8.59
N ALA A 272 1.87 -17.44 8.41
CA ALA A 272 2.34 -16.94 7.13
C ALA A 272 2.19 -17.95 5.98
N GLU A 273 2.27 -19.24 6.26
CA GLU A 273 1.95 -20.28 5.27
C GLU A 273 0.49 -20.18 4.81
N GLN A 274 -0.44 -19.89 5.72
CA GLN A 274 -1.84 -19.64 5.40
C GLN A 274 -1.99 -18.36 4.58
N ARG A 275 -1.30 -17.26 4.95
CA ARG A 275 -1.29 -16.01 4.16
C ARG A 275 -0.84 -16.25 2.73
N THR A 276 0.28 -16.96 2.54
CA THR A 276 0.81 -17.30 1.21
C THR A 276 -0.18 -18.16 0.43
N ARG A 277 -0.76 -19.20 1.03
CA ARG A 277 -1.76 -20.06 0.37
C ARG A 277 -3.00 -19.26 -0.05
N THR A 278 -3.55 -18.45 0.85
CA THR A 278 -4.74 -17.62 0.60
C THR A 278 -4.48 -16.58 -0.50
N GLN A 279 -3.33 -15.91 -0.47
CA GLN A 279 -2.93 -14.97 -1.51
C GLN A 279 -2.80 -15.65 -2.88
N GLN A 280 -2.15 -16.82 -2.94
CA GLN A 280 -2.00 -17.58 -4.19
C GLN A 280 -3.35 -18.09 -4.73
N ALA A 281 -4.24 -18.56 -3.84
CA ALA A 281 -5.58 -18.96 -4.22
C ALA A 281 -6.38 -17.79 -4.82
N TRP A 282 -6.19 -16.58 -4.31
CA TRP A 282 -6.83 -15.38 -4.85
C TRP A 282 -6.21 -14.88 -6.15
N LEU A 283 -4.89 -14.95 -6.29
CA LEU A 283 -4.21 -14.62 -7.55
C LEU A 283 -4.62 -15.56 -8.70
N THR A 284 -4.88 -16.83 -8.38
CA THR A 284 -5.31 -17.88 -9.32
C THR A 284 -6.83 -18.04 -9.43
N ASP A 285 -7.60 -17.07 -8.93
CA ASP A 285 -9.07 -17.01 -8.98
C ASP A 285 -9.82 -18.19 -8.30
N LYS A 286 -9.13 -19.02 -7.52
CA LYS A 286 -9.76 -20.05 -6.66
C LYS A 286 -10.53 -19.41 -5.50
N THR A 287 -10.02 -18.29 -4.99
CA THR A 287 -10.73 -17.44 -4.03
C THR A 287 -11.10 -16.15 -4.73
N ARG A 288 -12.41 -15.87 -4.82
CA ARG A 288 -12.92 -14.72 -5.56
C ARG A 288 -12.90 -13.44 -4.73
N ILE A 289 -13.24 -13.54 -3.45
CA ILE A 289 -13.35 -12.37 -2.56
C ILE A 289 -12.29 -12.47 -1.47
N MET A 290 -11.39 -11.49 -1.42
CA MET A 290 -10.51 -11.33 -0.28
C MET A 290 -11.15 -10.40 0.73
N VAL A 291 -11.32 -10.84 1.98
CA VAL A 291 -11.70 -9.96 3.09
C VAL A 291 -10.48 -9.70 3.95
N ALA A 292 -10.09 -8.45 4.14
CA ALA A 292 -8.81 -8.15 4.75
C ALA A 292 -8.77 -6.86 5.56
N THR A 293 -7.78 -6.77 6.46
CA THR A 293 -7.36 -5.48 7.01
C THR A 293 -6.42 -4.75 6.04
N ASN A 294 -6.02 -3.52 6.38
CA ASN A 294 -5.03 -2.74 5.62
C ASN A 294 -3.70 -3.47 5.34
N ALA A 295 -3.40 -4.53 6.11
CA ALA A 295 -2.27 -5.43 5.88
C ALA A 295 -2.31 -6.14 4.51
N PHE A 296 -3.48 -6.24 3.87
CA PHE A 296 -3.61 -6.76 2.51
C PHE A 296 -3.54 -5.62 1.50
N GLY A 297 -2.52 -5.68 0.64
CA GLY A 297 -2.48 -4.90 -0.58
C GLY A 297 -1.13 -4.24 -0.86
N MET A 298 -0.31 -3.98 0.14
CA MET A 298 1.03 -3.40 -0.09
C MET A 298 1.90 -4.43 -0.82
N GLY A 299 2.02 -4.30 -2.14
CA GLY A 299 2.75 -5.24 -3.01
C GLY A 299 1.91 -6.19 -3.87
N ILE A 300 0.58 -6.22 -3.70
CA ILE A 300 -0.29 -7.07 -4.54
C ILE A 300 -0.59 -6.38 -5.86
N ASP A 301 -0.40 -7.12 -6.95
CA ASP A 301 -0.68 -6.68 -8.31
C ASP A 301 -1.54 -7.69 -9.07
N LYS A 302 -2.86 -7.65 -8.81
CA LYS A 302 -3.87 -8.34 -9.62
C LYS A 302 -4.61 -7.29 -10.47
N PRO A 303 -4.49 -7.33 -11.80
CA PRO A 303 -4.97 -6.24 -12.66
C PRO A 303 -6.51 -6.16 -12.74
N ASP A 304 -7.20 -7.28 -12.55
CA ASP A 304 -8.60 -7.49 -12.92
C ASP A 304 -9.60 -7.41 -11.75
N VAL A 305 -9.22 -6.78 -10.64
CA VAL A 305 -10.11 -6.53 -9.48
C VAL A 305 -11.26 -5.59 -9.88
N ARG A 306 -12.51 -6.05 -9.70
CA ARG A 306 -13.71 -5.30 -10.11
C ARG A 306 -14.36 -4.51 -9.00
N VAL A 307 -14.16 -4.89 -7.75
CA VAL A 307 -14.65 -4.12 -6.61
C VAL A 307 -13.63 -4.08 -5.49
N VAL A 308 -13.47 -2.90 -4.91
CA VAL A 308 -12.91 -2.72 -3.58
C VAL A 308 -14.02 -2.14 -2.72
N ALA A 309 -14.45 -2.88 -1.72
CA ALA A 309 -15.48 -2.47 -0.78
C ALA A 309 -14.86 -2.20 0.59
N HIS A 310 -15.33 -1.18 1.28
CA HIS A 310 -14.93 -0.84 2.64
C HIS A 310 -16.14 -1.04 3.54
N LEU A 311 -16.08 -2.03 4.42
CA LEU A 311 -17.07 -2.18 5.50
C LEU A 311 -17.01 -1.00 6.46
N ASP A 312 -15.85 -0.38 6.57
CA ASP A 312 -15.55 0.69 7.48
C ASP A 312 -14.68 1.73 6.78
N ALA A 313 -14.98 3.01 7.01
CA ALA A 313 -14.16 4.09 6.48
C ALA A 313 -12.71 3.98 6.99
N PRO A 314 -11.71 4.09 6.10
CA PRO A 314 -10.31 4.23 6.50
C PRO A 314 -10.09 5.47 7.36
N ALA A 315 -8.98 5.52 8.09
CA ALA A 315 -8.65 6.65 8.96
C ALA A 315 -8.37 7.95 8.19
N THR A 316 -7.94 7.86 6.93
CA THR A 316 -7.59 9.00 6.09
C THR A 316 -8.01 8.79 4.63
N LEU A 317 -8.14 9.88 3.87
CA LEU A 317 -8.48 9.82 2.44
C LEU A 317 -7.34 9.25 1.59
N GLU A 318 -6.08 9.38 2.03
CA GLU A 318 -4.91 8.74 1.42
C GLU A 318 -5.03 7.22 1.44
N ALA A 319 -5.35 6.66 2.61
CA ALA A 319 -5.55 5.22 2.76
C ALA A 319 -6.72 4.75 1.89
N TYR A 320 -7.85 5.46 1.92
CA TYR A 320 -9.00 5.14 1.07
C TYR A 320 -8.67 5.19 -0.43
N TYR A 321 -7.98 6.24 -0.89
CA TYR A 321 -7.59 6.38 -2.30
C TYR A 321 -6.64 5.26 -2.74
N GLN A 322 -5.64 4.92 -1.91
CA GLN A 322 -4.67 3.86 -2.20
C GLN A 322 -5.34 2.48 -2.27
N GLU A 323 -6.23 2.19 -1.32
CA GLU A 323 -7.00 0.95 -1.25
C GLU A 323 -7.99 0.83 -2.41
N ALA A 324 -8.78 1.88 -2.66
CA ALA A 324 -9.72 1.94 -3.78
C ALA A 324 -9.03 1.78 -5.15
N GLY A 325 -7.84 2.38 -5.32
CA GLY A 325 -7.04 2.31 -6.54
C GLY A 325 -6.52 0.92 -6.91
N ARG A 326 -6.75 -0.09 -6.05
CA ARG A 326 -6.49 -1.50 -6.35
C ARG A 326 -7.48 -2.07 -7.37
N ALA A 327 -8.66 -1.46 -7.49
CA ALA A 327 -9.64 -1.85 -8.48
C ALA A 327 -9.29 -1.31 -9.88
N GLY A 328 -9.62 -2.08 -10.92
CA GLY A 328 -9.57 -1.62 -12.31
C GLY A 328 -8.17 -1.28 -12.84
N ARG A 329 -7.13 -2.01 -12.42
CA ARG A 329 -5.74 -1.77 -12.87
C ARG A 329 -5.50 -2.16 -14.34
N ASP A 330 -6.33 -3.04 -14.89
CA ASP A 330 -6.43 -3.34 -16.32
C ASP A 330 -7.07 -2.20 -17.14
N GLY A 331 -7.50 -1.11 -16.51
CA GLY A 331 -8.17 0.00 -17.18
C GLY A 331 -9.58 -0.34 -17.66
N LEU A 332 -10.23 -1.36 -17.10
CA LEU A 332 -11.66 -1.62 -17.27
C LEU A 332 -12.47 -1.00 -16.13
N TYR A 333 -13.80 -0.93 -16.30
CA TYR A 333 -14.69 -0.41 -15.27
C TYR A 333 -14.61 -1.23 -13.99
N ALA A 334 -14.54 -0.52 -12.86
CA ALA A 334 -14.49 -1.10 -11.53
C ALA A 334 -15.17 -0.17 -10.51
N PHE A 335 -15.44 -0.69 -9.32
CA PHE A 335 -16.17 0.01 -8.26
C PHE A 335 -15.32 0.13 -6.99
N ALA A 336 -15.32 1.32 -6.39
CA ALA A 336 -14.84 1.58 -5.05
C ALA A 336 -16.05 1.96 -4.19
N VAL A 337 -16.36 1.13 -3.19
CA VAL A 337 -17.61 1.22 -2.43
C VAL A 337 -17.32 1.38 -0.95
N LEU A 338 -17.68 2.52 -0.36
CA LEU A 338 -17.68 2.72 1.08
C LEU A 338 -19.09 2.47 1.63
N LEU A 339 -19.22 1.51 2.55
CA LEU A 339 -20.44 1.31 3.32
C LEU A 339 -20.40 2.20 4.56
N SER A 340 -21.42 3.03 4.73
CA SER A 340 -21.53 3.97 5.87
C SER A 340 -22.77 3.62 6.68
N GLY A 341 -22.57 3.29 7.96
CA GLY A 341 -23.62 3.08 8.94
C GLY A 341 -23.77 4.27 9.89
N PRO A 342 -24.88 4.31 10.67
CA PRO A 342 -25.20 5.44 11.54
C PRO A 342 -24.16 5.69 12.64
N ALA A 343 -23.49 4.64 13.15
CA ALA A 343 -22.50 4.75 14.23
C ALA A 343 -21.06 4.99 13.73
N ASP A 344 -20.82 4.98 12.42
CA ASP A 344 -19.46 5.01 11.88
C ASP A 344 -18.74 6.32 12.14
N ALA A 345 -19.48 7.44 12.03
CA ALA A 345 -18.91 8.76 12.24
C ALA A 345 -18.36 8.92 13.66
N ASP A 346 -19.14 8.49 14.65
CA ASP A 346 -18.75 8.57 16.05
C ASP A 346 -17.65 7.56 16.39
N SER A 347 -17.71 6.35 15.82
CA SER A 347 -16.64 5.38 15.96
C SER A 347 -15.32 5.92 15.41
N LEU A 348 -15.34 6.58 14.25
CA LEU A 348 -14.13 7.15 13.63
C LEU A 348 -13.56 8.29 14.47
N ARG A 349 -14.40 9.21 14.98
CA ARG A 349 -13.97 10.28 15.91
C ARG A 349 -13.36 9.73 17.19
N ARG A 350 -13.99 8.72 17.80
CA ARG A 350 -13.47 8.08 19.01
C ARG A 350 -12.12 7.41 18.76
N GLN A 351 -11.94 6.76 17.61
CA GLN A 351 -10.67 6.15 17.23
C GLN A 351 -9.58 7.21 17.04
N ALA A 352 -9.89 8.32 16.36
CA ALA A 352 -8.98 9.44 16.19
C ALA A 352 -8.50 10.00 17.55
N GLN A 353 -9.37 10.04 18.56
CA GLN A 353 -9.00 10.46 19.92
C GLN A 353 -8.10 9.44 20.62
N LEU A 354 -8.44 8.13 20.54
CA LEU A 354 -7.66 7.06 21.15
C LEU A 354 -6.27 6.91 20.52
N ALA A 355 -6.10 7.33 19.27
CA ALA A 355 -4.82 7.28 18.56
C ALA A 355 -3.72 8.15 19.21
N HIS A 356 -4.09 9.09 20.06
CA HIS A 356 -3.18 10.06 20.70
C HIS A 356 -3.22 9.94 22.22
N PRO A 357 -2.55 8.92 22.81
CA PRO A 357 -2.49 8.74 24.25
C PRO A 357 -1.71 9.89 24.92
N PRO A 358 -2.02 10.21 26.18
CA PRO A 358 -1.33 11.28 26.90
C PRO A 358 0.13 10.91 27.21
N PRO A 359 1.04 11.90 27.38
CA PRO A 359 2.48 11.65 27.51
C PRO A 359 2.87 10.72 28.68
N ASP A 360 2.11 10.71 29.77
CA ASP A 360 2.32 9.81 30.92
C ASP A 360 2.10 8.34 30.53
N VAL A 361 1.08 8.05 29.74
CA VAL A 361 0.82 6.71 29.19
C VAL A 361 1.95 6.31 28.25
N VAL A 362 2.42 7.24 27.40
CA VAL A 362 3.57 7.00 26.50
C VAL A 362 4.83 6.63 27.29
N ARG A 363 5.17 7.38 28.35
CA ARG A 363 6.31 7.08 29.24
C ARG A 363 6.15 5.73 29.95
N ARG A 364 4.95 5.42 30.45
CA ARG A 364 4.67 4.14 31.11
C ARG A 364 4.87 2.96 30.16
N VAL A 365 4.40 3.08 28.93
CA VAL A 365 4.58 2.04 27.89
C VAL A 365 6.05 1.91 27.49
N TYR A 366 6.79 3.01 27.37
CA TYR A 366 8.24 2.98 27.14
C TYR A 366 8.99 2.23 28.24
N GLN A 367 8.66 2.51 29.51
CA GLN A 367 9.26 1.79 30.65
C GLN A 367 8.92 0.30 30.64
N ALA A 368 7.66 -0.05 30.34
CA ALA A 368 7.25 -1.44 30.21
C ALA A 368 8.01 -2.14 29.08
N LEU A 369 8.22 -1.48 27.93
CA LEU A 369 8.98 -2.02 26.81
C LEU A 369 10.45 -2.26 27.17
N ALA A 370 11.05 -1.33 27.92
CA ALA A 370 12.41 -1.50 28.44
C ALA A 370 12.53 -2.70 29.38
N ASN A 371 11.54 -2.90 30.25
CA ASN A 371 11.48 -4.07 31.13
C ASN A 371 11.29 -5.37 30.33
N TYR A 372 10.43 -5.36 29.30
CA TYR A 372 10.14 -6.51 28.44
C TYR A 372 11.40 -6.97 27.70
N SER A 373 12.17 -6.03 27.16
CA SER A 373 13.43 -6.27 26.46
C SER A 373 14.62 -6.51 27.37
N ARG A 374 14.49 -6.25 28.68
CA ARG A 374 15.59 -6.28 29.67
C ARG A 374 16.77 -5.36 29.30
N THR A 375 16.47 -4.25 28.64
CA THR A 375 17.48 -3.29 28.17
C THR A 375 17.83 -2.30 29.28
N ALA A 376 19.11 -2.12 29.62
CA ALA A 376 19.55 -1.12 30.62
C ALA A 376 19.54 0.32 30.06
N VAL A 377 19.44 1.32 30.95
CA VAL A 377 19.54 2.74 30.56
C VAL A 377 20.89 3.01 29.90
N GLY A 378 20.89 3.78 28.81
CA GLY A 378 22.06 4.07 27.97
C GLY A 378 22.43 2.98 26.96
N GLY A 379 21.75 1.82 26.97
CA GLY A 379 22.03 0.69 26.06
C GLY A 379 20.90 0.38 25.08
N GLY A 380 21.09 -0.68 24.28
CA GLY A 380 20.06 -1.28 23.42
C GLY A 380 19.74 -0.56 22.12
N GLU A 381 20.48 0.48 21.76
CA GLU A 381 20.32 1.20 20.50
C GLU A 381 20.52 0.25 19.31
N LEU A 382 19.53 0.22 18.41
CA LEU A 382 19.49 -0.59 17.18
C LEU A 382 19.62 -2.11 17.40
N VAL A 383 19.44 -2.58 18.63
CA VAL A 383 19.37 -4.01 18.97
C VAL A 383 17.91 -4.46 18.91
N ALA A 384 17.60 -5.32 17.96
CA ALA A 384 16.25 -5.88 17.81
C ALA A 384 16.00 -7.04 18.77
N PHE A 385 14.79 -7.10 19.31
CA PHE A 385 14.27 -8.20 20.13
C PHE A 385 12.88 -8.61 19.65
N ASP A 386 12.52 -9.88 19.88
CA ASP A 386 11.20 -10.39 19.54
C ASP A 386 10.13 -9.73 20.41
N PHE A 387 9.01 -9.33 19.80
CA PHE A 387 7.98 -8.54 20.45
C PHE A 387 6.59 -9.04 20.05
N ASP A 388 5.82 -9.46 21.06
CA ASP A 388 4.40 -9.75 20.92
C ASP A 388 3.58 -8.73 21.71
N LEU A 389 2.77 -7.93 21.01
CA LEU A 389 1.95 -6.87 21.61
C LEU A 389 0.91 -7.43 22.60
N GLY A 390 0.34 -8.60 22.33
CA GLY A 390 -0.67 -9.21 23.19
C GLY A 390 -0.06 -9.67 24.50
N LEU A 391 1.02 -10.45 24.42
CA LEU A 391 1.78 -10.89 25.59
C LEU A 391 2.35 -9.71 26.39
N PHE A 392 2.86 -8.68 25.69
CA PHE A 392 3.34 -7.45 26.31
C PHE A 392 2.25 -6.74 27.10
N ALA A 393 1.08 -6.54 26.49
CA ALA A 393 -0.05 -5.88 27.13
C ALA A 393 -0.54 -6.65 28.37
N GLU A 394 -0.64 -7.98 28.27
CA GLU A 394 -1.01 -8.85 29.39
C GLU A 394 0.00 -8.79 30.53
N THR A 395 1.29 -8.95 30.22
CA THR A 395 2.39 -8.98 31.20
C THR A 395 2.43 -7.70 32.05
N TYR A 396 2.20 -6.54 31.43
CA TYR A 396 2.26 -5.23 32.10
C TYR A 396 0.89 -4.65 32.45
N ARG A 397 -0.19 -5.45 32.34
CA ARG A 397 -1.58 -5.04 32.64
C ARG A 397 -1.99 -3.75 31.92
N LEU A 398 -1.56 -3.61 30.67
CA LEU A 398 -1.91 -2.51 29.78
C LEU A 398 -3.10 -2.89 28.92
N LYS A 399 -3.98 -1.95 28.60
CA LYS A 399 -4.94 -2.18 27.51
C LYS A 399 -4.18 -2.27 26.19
N ALA A 400 -4.43 -3.30 25.40
CA ALA A 400 -3.72 -3.53 24.14
C ALA A 400 -3.80 -2.33 23.18
N VAL A 401 -4.95 -1.64 23.16
CA VAL A 401 -5.16 -0.42 22.34
C VAL A 401 -4.27 0.72 22.80
N ASP A 402 -4.19 0.98 24.11
CA ASP A 402 -3.34 2.04 24.67
C ASP A 402 -1.86 1.72 24.44
N ALA A 403 -1.45 0.47 24.63
CA ALA A 403 -0.08 0.02 24.35
C ALA A 403 0.26 0.20 22.87
N HIS A 404 -0.65 -0.16 21.95
CA HIS A 404 -0.46 0.01 20.52
C HIS A 404 -0.24 1.48 20.13
N HIS A 405 -1.12 2.37 20.56
CA HIS A 405 -1.03 3.79 20.21
C HIS A 405 0.14 4.49 20.88
N ALA A 406 0.50 4.11 22.11
CA ALA A 406 1.67 4.65 22.79
C ALA A 406 2.97 4.21 22.11
N LEU A 407 3.06 2.95 21.67
CA LEU A 407 4.19 2.48 20.86
C LEU A 407 4.27 3.23 19.53
N LYS A 408 3.14 3.46 18.85
CA LYS A 408 3.09 4.28 17.62
C LYS A 408 3.55 5.71 17.85
N ALA A 409 3.17 6.32 18.98
CA ALA A 409 3.66 7.64 19.37
C ALA A 409 5.19 7.62 19.58
N LEU A 410 5.73 6.61 20.28
CA LEU A 410 7.18 6.43 20.45
C LEU A 410 7.90 6.25 19.11
N GLU A 411 7.29 5.54 18.15
CA GLU A 411 7.82 5.39 16.80
C GLU A 411 7.89 6.73 16.06
N GLN A 412 6.83 7.53 16.09
CA GLN A 412 6.78 8.85 15.45
C GLN A 412 7.72 9.88 16.10
N GLN A 413 7.97 9.73 17.40
CA GLN A 413 8.96 10.53 18.13
C GLN A 413 10.39 10.06 17.84
N GLY A 414 10.58 8.84 17.32
CA GLY A 414 11.88 8.30 16.94
C GLY A 414 12.64 7.68 18.10
N PHE A 415 11.95 7.11 19.10
CA PHE A 415 12.56 6.39 20.23
C PHE A 415 12.53 4.88 20.11
N VAL A 416 11.53 4.35 19.40
CA VAL A 416 11.28 2.92 19.24
C VAL A 416 10.97 2.68 17.77
N GLN A 417 11.20 1.47 17.30
CA GLN A 417 10.65 1.00 16.03
C GLN A 417 10.05 -0.38 16.22
N LEU A 418 8.88 -0.61 15.63
CA LEU A 418 8.24 -1.90 15.53
C LEU A 418 8.30 -2.39 14.09
N THR A 419 8.91 -3.54 13.89
CA THR A 419 8.88 -4.27 12.63
C THR A 419 7.71 -5.23 12.64
N GLU A 420 6.95 -5.28 11.54
CA GLU A 420 5.87 -6.24 11.38
C GLU A 420 6.40 -7.69 11.40
N ALA A 421 5.51 -8.65 11.65
CA ALA A 421 5.81 -10.07 11.53
C ALA A 421 6.18 -10.44 10.09
N VAL A 422 7.46 -10.31 9.74
CA VAL A 422 8.02 -10.80 8.49
C VAL A 422 8.31 -12.28 8.68
N ASN A 423 7.51 -13.14 8.05
CA ASN A 423 7.82 -14.57 8.03
C ASN A 423 9.12 -14.78 7.26
N GLN A 424 10.19 -14.97 8.02
CA GLN A 424 11.47 -15.37 7.47
C GLN A 424 11.52 -16.89 7.57
N PRO A 425 11.50 -17.60 6.43
CA PRO A 425 11.74 -19.04 6.47
C PRO A 425 13.10 -19.29 7.10
N ALA A 426 13.26 -20.46 7.72
CA ALA A 426 14.57 -20.88 8.19
C ALA A 426 15.56 -20.84 7.03
N ARG A 427 16.81 -20.43 7.29
CA ARG A 427 17.84 -20.34 6.25
C ARG A 427 19.12 -21.00 6.68
N VAL A 428 19.86 -21.50 5.70
CA VAL A 428 21.21 -22.00 5.91
C VAL A 428 22.17 -21.56 4.81
N GLN A 429 23.43 -21.40 5.19
CA GLN A 429 24.55 -21.24 4.27
C GLN A 429 25.72 -22.11 4.77
N LEU A 430 26.37 -22.86 3.89
CA LEU A 430 27.60 -23.58 4.22
C LEU A 430 28.77 -22.58 4.20
N ILE A 431 29.58 -22.61 5.26
CA ILE A 431 30.74 -21.71 5.40
C ILE A 431 32.03 -22.48 5.13
N SER A 432 32.06 -23.74 5.55
CA SER A 432 33.18 -24.64 5.31
C SER A 432 33.34 -24.87 3.80
N ASN A 433 34.57 -24.87 3.32
CA ASN A 433 34.85 -25.33 1.96
C ASN A 433 34.55 -26.84 1.84
N GLN A 434 34.56 -27.37 0.62
CA GLN A 434 34.22 -28.78 0.38
C GLN A 434 35.16 -29.77 1.08
N HIS A 435 36.43 -29.41 1.26
CA HIS A 435 37.40 -30.26 1.92
C HIS A 435 37.12 -30.37 3.43
N ASP A 436 36.94 -29.24 4.09
CA ASP A 436 36.66 -29.18 5.52
C ASP A 436 35.30 -29.79 5.85
N LEU A 437 34.31 -29.59 4.98
CA LEU A 437 32.99 -30.22 5.11
C LEU A 437 33.09 -31.75 5.06
N TYR A 438 33.89 -32.29 4.13
CA TYR A 438 34.09 -33.73 4.03
C TYR A 438 34.80 -34.30 5.27
N GLN A 439 35.85 -33.64 5.75
CA GLN A 439 36.52 -34.04 7.00
C GLN A 439 35.54 -34.03 8.19
N PHE A 440 34.70 -32.99 8.29
CA PHE A 440 33.68 -32.91 9.33
C PHE A 440 32.67 -34.05 9.24
N GLN A 441 32.20 -34.39 8.04
CA GLN A 441 31.24 -35.48 7.81
C GLN A 441 31.80 -36.85 8.24
N VAL A 442 33.08 -37.10 8.00
CA VAL A 442 33.76 -38.34 8.44
C VAL A 442 33.86 -38.39 9.97
N ALA A 443 34.21 -37.28 10.61
CA ALA A 443 34.32 -37.19 12.07
C ALA A 443 32.96 -37.20 12.79
N ASN A 444 31.89 -36.76 12.12
CA ASN A 444 30.56 -36.54 12.71
C ASN A 444 29.46 -37.25 11.92
N ALA A 445 29.56 -38.58 11.81
CA ALA A 445 28.64 -39.42 11.01
C ALA A 445 27.15 -39.19 11.31
N GLN A 446 26.79 -38.82 12.54
CA GLN A 446 25.40 -38.54 12.93
C GLN A 446 24.77 -37.34 12.20
N HIS A 447 25.57 -36.40 11.69
CA HIS A 447 25.08 -35.19 10.97
C HIS A 447 25.22 -35.31 9.45
N ASP A 448 25.92 -36.33 8.96
CA ASP A 448 26.20 -36.53 7.54
C ASP A 448 24.91 -36.63 6.70
N GLN A 449 23.89 -37.31 7.21
CA GLN A 449 22.60 -37.44 6.51
C GLN A 449 21.91 -36.09 6.30
N LEU A 450 21.95 -35.21 7.31
CA LEU A 450 21.39 -33.86 7.21
C LEU A 450 22.17 -33.00 6.21
N ILE A 451 23.50 -33.04 6.26
CA ILE A 451 24.37 -32.30 5.33
C ILE A 451 24.12 -32.77 3.89
N LYS A 452 24.04 -34.09 3.64
CA LYS A 452 23.72 -34.65 2.32
C LYS A 452 22.32 -34.26 1.86
N ALA A 453 21.32 -34.27 2.75
CA ALA A 453 19.97 -33.83 2.42
C ALA A 453 19.93 -32.35 2.03
N LEU A 454 20.65 -31.48 2.75
CA LEU A 454 20.79 -30.07 2.41
C LEU A 454 21.40 -29.88 1.02
N LEU A 455 22.55 -30.50 0.77
CA LEU A 455 23.22 -30.43 -0.53
C LEU A 455 22.37 -30.98 -1.68
N ARG A 456 21.59 -32.03 -1.43
CA ARG A 456 20.73 -32.66 -2.45
C ARG A 456 19.49 -31.82 -2.76
N LEU A 457 18.88 -31.20 -1.76
CA LEU A 457 17.64 -30.45 -1.92
C LEU A 457 17.88 -29.00 -2.37
N TYR A 458 18.98 -28.39 -1.95
CA TYR A 458 19.25 -26.96 -2.18
C TYR A 458 20.50 -26.71 -3.04
N GLY A 459 21.26 -27.76 -3.38
CA GLY A 459 22.37 -27.69 -4.34
C GLY A 459 23.61 -26.96 -3.84
N GLY A 460 24.53 -26.70 -4.77
CA GLY A 460 25.81 -26.03 -4.49
C GLY A 460 25.69 -24.53 -4.19
N GLU A 461 24.53 -23.92 -4.43
CA GLU A 461 24.31 -22.51 -4.07
C GLU A 461 24.40 -22.27 -2.56
N LEU A 462 24.24 -23.32 -1.74
CA LEU A 462 24.44 -23.27 -0.30
C LEU A 462 25.83 -22.75 0.12
N PHE A 463 26.86 -22.91 -0.70
CA PHE A 463 28.20 -22.40 -0.41
C PHE A 463 28.37 -20.91 -0.74
N VAL A 464 27.46 -20.36 -1.55
CA VAL A 464 27.59 -19.00 -2.09
C VAL A 464 26.64 -18.04 -1.38
N VAL A 465 25.41 -18.47 -1.10
CA VAL A 465 24.35 -17.64 -0.53
C VAL A 465 23.51 -18.39 0.49
N PHE A 466 22.88 -17.65 1.41
CA PHE A 466 21.84 -18.19 2.27
C PHE A 466 20.66 -18.72 1.45
N GLN A 467 20.32 -19.98 1.68
CA GLN A 467 19.14 -20.61 1.08
C GLN A 467 18.02 -20.78 2.08
N GLY A 468 16.80 -20.46 1.64
CA GLY A 468 15.59 -20.72 2.40
C GLY A 468 15.29 -22.22 2.45
N ILE A 469 15.16 -22.76 3.65
CA ILE A 469 14.89 -24.18 3.88
C ILE A 469 13.55 -24.40 4.58
N SER A 470 13.02 -25.60 4.42
CA SER A 470 11.86 -26.08 5.17
C SER A 470 12.32 -27.16 6.13
N GLU A 471 12.36 -26.82 7.41
CA GLU A 471 12.76 -27.74 8.49
C GLU A 471 11.84 -28.96 8.53
N SER A 472 10.53 -28.76 8.30
CA SER A 472 9.55 -29.85 8.25
C SER A 472 9.69 -30.73 7.01
N ALA A 473 10.09 -30.17 5.86
CA ALA A 473 10.39 -30.97 4.66
C ALA A 473 11.68 -31.78 4.85
N LEU A 474 12.72 -31.19 5.44
CA LEU A 474 13.97 -31.89 5.80
C LEU A 474 13.69 -33.02 6.79
N ALA A 475 12.90 -32.76 7.84
CA ALA A 475 12.48 -33.75 8.81
C ALA A 475 11.74 -34.93 8.15
N ARG A 476 10.81 -34.63 7.22
CA ARG A 476 10.10 -35.66 6.45
C ARG A 476 11.04 -36.47 5.55
N HIS A 477 12.00 -35.82 4.90
CA HIS A 477 12.99 -36.47 4.04
C HIS A 477 13.93 -37.39 4.83
N LEU A 478 14.37 -36.94 6.01
CA LEU A 478 15.27 -37.67 6.91
C LEU A 478 14.56 -38.69 7.80
N ARG A 479 13.21 -38.71 7.79
CA ARG A 479 12.38 -39.50 8.71
C ARG A 479 12.71 -39.22 10.18
N GLN A 480 12.98 -37.95 10.50
CA GLN A 480 13.27 -37.45 11.84
C GLN A 480 12.17 -36.48 12.31
N SER A 481 12.15 -36.15 13.60
CA SER A 481 11.29 -35.07 14.08
C SER A 481 11.84 -33.70 13.66
N THR A 482 10.97 -32.71 13.44
CA THR A 482 11.40 -31.33 13.16
C THR A 482 12.30 -30.78 14.25
N THR A 483 12.01 -31.10 15.51
CA THR A 483 12.81 -30.70 16.68
C THR A 483 14.24 -31.23 16.61
N ASP A 484 14.43 -32.47 16.14
CA ASP A 484 15.77 -33.07 16.02
C ASP A 484 16.56 -32.48 14.86
N VAL A 485 15.90 -32.19 13.73
CA VAL A 485 16.55 -31.47 12.61
C VAL A 485 17.00 -30.09 13.05
N VAL A 486 16.14 -29.33 13.75
CA VAL A 486 16.49 -28.00 14.29
C VAL A 486 17.66 -28.09 15.26
N ARG A 487 17.68 -29.10 16.14
CA ARG A 487 18.79 -29.34 17.09
C ARG A 487 20.11 -29.57 16.35
N GLN A 488 20.11 -30.40 15.33
CA GLN A 488 21.30 -30.67 14.51
C GLN A 488 21.76 -29.43 13.74
N LEU A 489 20.83 -28.66 13.16
CA LEU A 489 21.15 -27.40 12.48
C LEU A 489 21.80 -26.39 13.43
N ARG A 490 21.32 -26.27 14.68
CA ARG A 490 21.96 -25.44 15.71
C ARG A 490 23.35 -25.94 16.08
N TYR A 491 23.54 -27.25 16.15
CA TYR A 491 24.85 -27.83 16.42
C TYR A 491 25.84 -27.50 15.30
N LEU A 492 25.49 -27.79 14.05
CA LEU A 492 26.32 -27.47 12.87
C LEU A 492 26.62 -25.97 12.77
N HIS A 493 25.71 -25.13 13.26
CA HIS A 493 25.95 -23.70 13.40
C HIS A 493 26.99 -23.35 14.47
N SER A 494 26.86 -23.93 15.66
CA SER A 494 27.83 -23.72 16.74
C SER A 494 29.24 -24.24 16.41
N THR A 495 29.35 -25.24 15.53
CA THR A 495 30.64 -25.81 15.09
C THR A 495 31.22 -25.12 13.85
N GLY A 496 30.57 -24.08 13.31
CA GLY A 496 31.09 -23.32 12.17
C GLY A 496 31.02 -24.05 10.81
N VAL A 497 30.27 -25.14 10.71
CA VAL A 497 30.07 -25.86 9.44
C VAL A 497 29.13 -25.08 8.52
N LEU A 498 28.06 -24.55 9.11
CA LEU A 498 27.07 -23.75 8.42
C LEU A 498 26.62 -22.58 9.28
N HIS A 499 26.01 -21.58 8.68
CA HIS A 499 25.14 -20.66 9.41
C HIS A 499 23.72 -21.17 9.34
N TYR A 500 23.08 -21.31 10.49
CA TYR A 500 21.66 -21.64 10.57
C TYR A 500 20.90 -20.51 11.24
N GLN A 501 19.83 -20.11 10.59
CA GLN A 501 18.90 -19.13 11.10
C GLN A 501 17.53 -19.80 11.24
N PRO A 502 17.01 -19.92 12.47
CA PRO A 502 15.70 -20.49 12.68
C PRO A 502 14.63 -19.59 12.08
N ARG A 503 13.48 -20.18 11.76
CA ARG A 503 12.30 -19.45 11.30
C ARG A 503 11.93 -18.36 12.32
N ARG A 504 11.68 -17.14 11.83
CA ARG A 504 11.16 -16.03 12.64
C ARG A 504 9.76 -15.66 12.18
N GLU A 505 8.83 -15.65 13.12
CA GLU A 505 7.42 -15.33 12.87
C GLU A 505 6.91 -14.14 13.68
N LEU A 506 7.61 -13.78 14.77
CA LEU A 506 7.18 -12.68 15.63
C LEU A 506 7.59 -11.33 15.06
N PRO A 507 6.78 -10.28 15.28
CA PRO A 507 7.22 -8.90 15.15
C PRO A 507 8.48 -8.66 15.99
N GLN A 508 9.28 -7.67 15.59
CA GLN A 508 10.45 -7.26 16.36
C GLN A 508 10.30 -5.82 16.81
N ALA A 509 10.85 -5.49 17.96
CA ALA A 509 10.98 -4.13 18.45
C ALA A 509 12.46 -3.80 18.62
N LEU A 510 12.82 -2.53 18.44
CA LEU A 510 14.14 -2.01 18.77
C LEU A 510 14.05 -0.58 19.28
N PHE A 511 15.05 -0.15 20.04
CA PHE A 511 15.23 1.25 20.39
C PHE A 511 16.05 1.94 19.29
N THR A 512 15.59 3.08 18.80
CA THR A 512 16.29 3.86 17.76
C THR A 512 17.31 4.83 18.33
N THR A 513 17.32 5.00 19.66
CA THR A 513 18.26 5.80 20.44
C THR A 513 18.82 4.92 21.57
N PRO A 514 19.91 5.35 22.24
CA PRO A 514 20.23 4.81 23.55
C PRO A 514 19.01 4.90 24.47
N ARG A 515 18.76 3.87 25.28
CA ARG A 515 17.58 3.85 26.15
C ARG A 515 17.65 5.02 27.15
N TYR A 516 16.62 5.86 27.17
CA TYR A 516 16.47 6.90 28.20
C TYR A 516 15.89 6.33 29.50
N ASP A 517 16.07 7.03 30.60
CA ASP A 517 15.17 6.88 31.75
C ASP A 517 13.76 7.33 31.33
N ALA A 518 12.72 6.54 31.61
CA ALA A 518 11.36 6.83 31.16
C ALA A 518 10.80 8.13 31.76
N ALA A 519 11.19 8.48 32.99
CA ALA A 519 10.81 9.75 33.61
C ALA A 519 11.44 10.94 32.90
N GLN A 520 12.62 10.76 32.31
CA GLN A 520 13.38 11.79 31.59
C GLN A 520 13.27 11.72 30.07
N LEU A 521 12.45 10.81 29.52
CA LEU A 521 12.26 10.65 28.08
C LEU A 521 11.87 12.00 27.42
N PRO A 522 12.64 12.52 26.46
CA PRO A 522 12.41 13.85 25.91
C PRO A 522 11.32 13.85 24.83
N LEU A 523 10.06 13.61 25.24
CA LEU A 523 8.91 13.67 24.34
C LEU A 523 8.67 15.11 23.84
N ASP A 524 8.59 15.29 22.52
CA ASP A 524 8.25 16.59 21.93
C ASP A 524 6.73 16.78 21.93
N GLU A 525 6.24 17.49 22.95
CA GLU A 525 4.81 17.78 23.11
C GLU A 525 4.23 18.59 21.95
N ARG A 526 5.02 19.45 21.30
CA ARG A 526 4.57 20.23 20.13
C ARG A 526 4.29 19.29 18.97
N ARG A 527 5.17 18.31 18.74
CA ARG A 527 4.97 17.28 17.70
C ARG A 527 3.81 16.35 18.01
N LEU A 528 3.63 15.93 19.26
CA LEU A 528 2.47 15.13 19.68
C LEU A 528 1.15 15.90 19.43
N LYS A 529 1.12 17.19 19.78
CA LYS A 529 -0.06 18.05 19.52
C LYS A 529 -0.32 18.24 18.03
N ALA A 530 0.72 18.46 17.23
CA ALA A 530 0.60 18.60 15.77
C ALA A 530 0.08 17.31 15.12
N ALA A 531 0.58 16.14 15.54
CA ALA A 531 0.11 14.84 15.06
C ALA A 531 -1.38 14.61 15.36
N ARG A 532 -1.83 15.02 16.56
CA ARG A 532 -3.24 14.99 16.94
C ARG A 532 -4.10 15.89 16.04
N GLN A 533 -3.70 17.15 15.84
CA GLN A 533 -4.42 18.09 14.98
C GLN A 533 -4.51 17.60 13.53
N LEU A 534 -3.43 17.01 13.00
CA LEU A 534 -3.42 16.39 11.68
C LEU A 534 -4.42 15.24 11.58
N THR A 535 -4.45 14.36 12.57
CA THR A 535 -5.38 13.23 12.61
C THR A 535 -6.84 13.71 12.68
N GLU A 536 -7.12 14.75 13.48
CA GLU A 536 -8.45 15.38 13.56
C GLU A 536 -8.87 15.96 12.19
N HIS A 537 -7.97 16.65 11.50
CA HIS A 537 -8.20 17.18 10.15
C HIS A 537 -8.46 16.06 9.11
N GLN A 538 -7.63 15.02 9.09
CA GLN A 538 -7.79 13.87 8.18
C GLN A 538 -9.09 13.12 8.45
N THR A 539 -9.43 12.91 9.72
CA THR A 539 -10.69 12.29 10.13
C THR A 539 -11.88 13.10 9.63
N LYS A 540 -11.83 14.44 9.81
CA LYS A 540 -12.87 15.33 9.29
C LYS A 540 -13.03 15.20 7.77
N ALA A 541 -11.92 15.15 7.02
CA ALA A 541 -11.98 15.00 5.56
C ALA A 541 -12.66 13.68 5.13
N VAL A 542 -12.41 12.57 5.83
CA VAL A 542 -13.10 11.29 5.58
C VAL A 542 -14.59 11.39 5.89
N LEU A 543 -14.96 12.04 7.00
CA LEU A 543 -16.37 12.23 7.37
C LEU A 543 -17.11 13.11 6.37
N ASP A 544 -16.49 14.22 5.95
CA ASP A 544 -17.04 15.13 4.95
C ASP A 544 -17.21 14.40 3.60
N TYR A 545 -16.24 13.56 3.21
CA TYR A 545 -16.33 12.70 2.03
C TYR A 545 -17.49 11.69 2.13
N ALA A 546 -17.69 11.04 3.28
CA ALA A 546 -18.76 10.07 3.47
C ALA A 546 -20.14 10.71 3.53
N ALA A 547 -20.25 11.91 4.11
CA ALA A 547 -21.51 12.63 4.30
C ALA A 547 -21.96 13.40 3.05
N SER A 548 -21.03 13.82 2.18
CA SER A 548 -21.35 14.58 0.99
C SER A 548 -22.29 13.81 0.05
N THR A 549 -23.33 14.47 -0.46
CA THR A 549 -24.28 13.90 -1.45
C THR A 549 -24.40 14.76 -2.70
N THR A 550 -23.77 15.94 -2.68
CA THR A 550 -23.89 16.94 -3.74
C THR A 550 -22.65 16.99 -4.61
N GLN A 551 -21.44 16.89 -4.07
CA GLN A 551 -20.21 17.00 -4.87
C GLN A 551 -19.80 15.65 -5.46
N CYS A 552 -19.29 15.62 -6.70
CA CYS A 552 -18.74 14.40 -7.31
C CYS A 552 -17.66 13.80 -6.42
N ARG A 553 -17.73 12.48 -6.16
CA ARG A 553 -16.75 11.78 -5.30
C ARG A 553 -15.32 11.92 -5.79
N GLN A 554 -15.09 11.82 -7.10
CA GLN A 554 -13.74 11.96 -7.64
C GLN A 554 -13.24 13.42 -7.51
N GLN A 555 -14.11 14.41 -7.72
CA GLN A 555 -13.73 15.81 -7.52
C GLN A 555 -13.29 16.05 -6.08
N GLN A 556 -14.04 15.57 -5.09
CA GLN A 556 -13.66 15.68 -3.68
C GLN A 556 -12.27 15.11 -3.39
N LEU A 557 -11.93 13.95 -3.98
CA LEU A 557 -10.61 13.36 -3.82
C LEU A 557 -9.53 14.19 -4.53
N LEU A 558 -9.78 14.67 -5.75
CA LEU A 558 -8.84 15.49 -6.51
C LEU A 558 -8.56 16.82 -5.81
N ASP A 559 -9.60 17.49 -5.30
CA ASP A 559 -9.47 18.72 -4.52
C ASP A 559 -8.59 18.49 -3.28
N TYR A 560 -8.79 17.38 -2.57
CA TYR A 560 -7.96 16.99 -1.41
C TYR A 560 -6.48 16.80 -1.77
N PHE A 561 -6.19 16.26 -2.96
CA PHE A 561 -4.82 16.04 -3.46
C PHE A 561 -4.22 17.23 -4.22
N ALA A 562 -4.81 18.42 -4.09
CA ALA A 562 -4.39 19.65 -4.75
C ALA A 562 -4.46 19.60 -6.30
N GLU A 563 -5.50 18.95 -6.83
CA GLU A 563 -5.95 19.04 -8.23
C GLU A 563 -7.36 19.66 -8.27
N PRO A 564 -7.52 20.97 -7.96
CA PRO A 564 -8.81 21.63 -8.03
C PRO A 564 -9.32 21.73 -9.48
N ASP A 565 -10.61 22.05 -9.61
CA ASP A 565 -11.29 22.34 -10.90
C ASP A 565 -11.41 21.15 -11.87
N ALA A 566 -11.18 19.93 -11.39
CA ALA A 566 -11.40 18.73 -12.19
C ALA A 566 -12.87 18.59 -12.60
N PRO A 567 -13.19 18.12 -13.82
CA PRO A 567 -14.57 17.91 -14.24
C PRO A 567 -15.26 16.79 -13.45
N ALA A 568 -16.59 16.84 -13.40
CA ALA A 568 -17.38 15.78 -12.77
C ALA A 568 -17.14 14.44 -13.49
N CYS A 569 -16.89 13.36 -12.75
CA CYS A 569 -16.47 12.08 -13.35
C CYS A 569 -17.55 11.37 -14.17
N GLY A 570 -18.83 11.73 -13.99
CA GLY A 570 -19.96 11.11 -14.69
C GLY A 570 -20.33 9.68 -14.23
N VAL A 571 -19.46 9.02 -13.46
CA VAL A 571 -19.58 7.58 -13.12
C VAL A 571 -19.77 7.28 -11.62
N CYS A 572 -19.53 8.25 -10.72
CA CYS A 572 -19.74 8.06 -9.28
C CYS A 572 -21.23 8.08 -8.89
N ASP A 573 -21.55 7.59 -7.69
CA ASP A 573 -22.90 7.60 -7.12
C ASP A 573 -23.61 8.97 -7.24
N VAL A 574 -22.93 10.06 -6.91
CA VAL A 574 -23.48 11.43 -6.98
C VAL A 574 -23.74 11.86 -8.43
N CYS A 575 -22.81 11.60 -9.34
CA CYS A 575 -22.98 11.92 -10.76
C CYS A 575 -24.12 11.12 -11.40
N LEU A 576 -24.23 9.83 -11.05
CA LEU A 576 -25.30 8.95 -11.53
C LEU A 576 -26.65 9.36 -10.94
N ALA A 577 -26.71 9.74 -9.66
CA ALA A 577 -27.92 10.27 -9.05
C ALA A 577 -28.37 11.57 -9.71
N ARG A 578 -27.45 12.50 -9.98
CA ARG A 578 -27.72 13.74 -10.74
C ARG A 578 -28.23 13.45 -12.15
N LYS A 579 -27.61 12.51 -12.87
CA LYS A 579 -28.05 12.08 -14.20
C LYS A 579 -29.45 11.48 -14.15
N LYS A 580 -29.73 10.61 -13.18
CA LYS A 580 -31.06 10.01 -12.96
C LYS A 580 -32.11 11.08 -12.59
N ALA A 581 -31.74 12.08 -11.81
CA ALA A 581 -32.63 13.20 -11.47
C ALA A 581 -32.97 14.06 -12.69
N ARG A 582 -31.99 14.32 -13.57
CA ARG A 582 -32.21 15.00 -14.86
C ARG A 582 -33.02 14.18 -15.87
N GLN A 583 -33.01 12.85 -15.74
CA GLN A 583 -33.73 11.91 -16.60
C GLN A 583 -35.08 11.47 -16.03
N LYS A 584 -35.42 11.86 -14.80
CA LYS A 584 -36.80 11.69 -14.33
C LYS A 584 -37.66 12.57 -15.25
N PRO A 585 -38.75 12.02 -15.82
CA PRO A 585 -39.68 12.86 -16.56
C PRO A 585 -40.08 14.02 -15.66
N GLU A 586 -40.13 15.23 -16.21
CA GLU A 586 -40.76 16.39 -15.58
C GLU A 586 -42.01 15.91 -14.85
N SER A 587 -42.21 16.35 -13.60
CA SER A 587 -43.44 15.98 -12.91
C SER A 587 -44.63 16.31 -13.81
N ALA A 588 -45.71 15.52 -13.76
CA ALA A 588 -46.87 15.76 -14.63
C ALA A 588 -47.37 17.22 -14.53
N ALA A 589 -47.15 17.88 -13.38
CA ALA A 589 -47.44 19.30 -13.17
C ALA A 589 -46.46 20.25 -13.90
N GLU A 590 -45.16 19.98 -13.89
CA GLU A 590 -44.15 20.78 -14.63
C GLU A 590 -44.32 20.63 -16.14
N LEU A 591 -44.55 19.40 -16.61
CA LEU A 591 -44.78 19.12 -18.02
C LEU A 591 -46.07 19.80 -18.50
N GLN A 592 -47.12 19.80 -17.67
CA GLN A 592 -48.34 20.57 -17.93
C GLN A 592 -48.09 22.09 -17.94
N ALA A 593 -47.27 22.61 -17.04
CA ALA A 593 -46.93 24.03 -17.01
C ALA A 593 -46.16 24.46 -18.26
N GLY A 594 -45.15 23.67 -18.68
CA GLY A 594 -44.39 23.91 -19.90
C GLY A 594 -45.27 23.85 -21.17
N LEU A 595 -46.22 22.90 -21.24
CA LEU A 595 -47.17 22.83 -22.34
C LEU A 595 -48.09 24.06 -22.42
N LEU A 596 -48.53 24.59 -21.27
CA LEU A 596 -49.33 25.81 -21.21
C LEU A 596 -48.51 27.05 -21.62
N GLU A 597 -47.24 27.14 -21.25
CA GLU A 597 -46.37 28.24 -21.71
C GLU A 597 -46.13 28.18 -23.22
N LEU A 598 -45.81 26.99 -23.76
CA LEU A 598 -45.59 26.80 -25.19
C LEU A 598 -46.82 27.21 -26.01
N LEU A 599 -48.01 26.81 -25.57
CA LEU A 599 -49.28 27.10 -26.25
C LEU A 599 -49.83 28.51 -25.98
N ARG A 600 -49.26 29.25 -25.02
CA ARG A 600 -49.50 30.70 -24.85
C ARG A 600 -48.77 31.52 -25.90
N VAL A 601 -47.62 31.05 -26.38
CA VAL A 601 -46.84 31.74 -27.41
C VAL A 601 -47.54 31.65 -28.77
N ALA A 602 -48.03 30.47 -29.15
CA ALA A 602 -48.81 30.29 -30.38
C ALA A 602 -49.68 29.02 -30.32
N PRO A 603 -50.89 29.02 -30.93
CA PRO A 603 -51.66 27.81 -31.12
C PRO A 603 -50.96 26.84 -32.07
N LEU A 604 -50.80 25.58 -31.65
CA LEU A 604 -50.08 24.53 -32.40
C LEU A 604 -50.94 23.26 -32.55
N LEU A 605 -50.74 22.50 -33.62
CA LEU A 605 -51.35 21.17 -33.76
C LEU A 605 -50.74 20.19 -32.72
N PRO A 606 -51.50 19.22 -32.20
CA PRO A 606 -50.98 18.25 -31.22
C PRO A 606 -49.69 17.54 -31.66
N ARG A 607 -49.59 17.21 -32.95
CA ARG A 607 -48.38 16.59 -33.53
C ARG A 607 -47.16 17.51 -33.50
N GLN A 608 -47.37 18.81 -33.69
CA GLN A 608 -46.31 19.81 -33.62
C GLN A 608 -45.85 19.98 -32.17
N VAL A 609 -46.78 20.00 -31.22
CA VAL A 609 -46.44 20.07 -29.78
C VAL A 609 -45.60 18.86 -29.35
N VAL A 610 -46.02 17.63 -29.71
CA VAL A 610 -45.26 16.41 -29.39
C VAL A 610 -43.87 16.42 -30.03
N ALA A 611 -43.71 17.01 -31.22
CA ALA A 611 -42.41 17.13 -31.89
C ALA A 611 -41.42 18.11 -31.22
N HIS A 612 -41.88 18.95 -30.28
CA HIS A 612 -40.99 19.81 -29.48
C HIS A 612 -40.29 19.05 -28.33
N TYR A 613 -40.70 17.82 -28.04
CA TYR A 613 -40.17 17.01 -26.94
C TYR A 613 -39.40 15.78 -27.46
N PRO A 614 -38.42 15.25 -26.71
CA PRO A 614 -37.69 14.03 -27.07
C PRO A 614 -38.62 12.83 -27.31
N ALA A 615 -38.30 11.98 -28.30
CA ALA A 615 -39.12 10.81 -28.66
C ALA A 615 -39.53 9.87 -27.49
N PRO A 616 -38.68 9.62 -26.46
CA PRO A 616 -39.07 8.82 -25.29
C PRO A 616 -40.18 9.43 -24.44
N GLU A 617 -40.39 10.75 -24.52
CA GLU A 617 -41.36 11.51 -23.71
C GLU A 617 -42.71 11.72 -24.43
N ALA A 618 -42.79 11.41 -25.72
CA ALA A 618 -44.00 11.55 -26.53
C ALA A 618 -45.28 10.93 -25.91
N PRO A 619 -45.24 9.73 -25.27
CA PRO A 619 -46.40 9.18 -24.60
C PRO A 619 -46.85 10.01 -23.39
N ALA A 620 -45.90 10.53 -22.61
CA ALA A 620 -46.18 11.36 -21.43
C ALA A 620 -46.73 12.73 -21.83
N VAL A 621 -46.17 13.34 -22.88
CA VAL A 621 -46.65 14.60 -23.46
C VAL A 621 -48.07 14.46 -24.03
N THR A 622 -48.33 13.37 -24.74
CA THR A 622 -49.68 13.10 -25.27
C THR A 622 -50.70 12.91 -24.14
N ALA A 623 -50.33 12.20 -23.06
CA ALA A 623 -51.18 12.04 -21.89
C ALA A 623 -51.44 13.35 -21.16
N ALA A 624 -50.41 14.21 -21.01
CA ALA A 624 -50.55 15.53 -20.39
C ALA A 624 -51.42 16.49 -21.21
N LEU A 625 -51.29 16.50 -22.54
CA LEU A 625 -52.16 17.28 -23.43
C LEU A 625 -53.62 16.86 -23.31
N ARG A 626 -53.91 15.55 -23.26
CA ARG A 626 -55.28 15.05 -23.04
C ARG A 626 -55.84 15.51 -21.71
N ALA A 627 -55.07 15.35 -20.62
CA ALA A 627 -55.49 15.79 -19.29
C ALA A 627 -55.76 17.30 -19.23
N LEU A 628 -54.96 18.12 -19.91
CA LEU A 628 -55.18 19.58 -19.96
C LEU A 628 -56.42 19.98 -20.75
N VAL A 629 -56.79 19.25 -21.79
CA VAL A 629 -58.05 19.44 -22.54
C VAL A 629 -59.24 18.99 -21.70
N GLU A 630 -59.15 17.83 -21.05
CA GLU A 630 -60.19 17.28 -20.16
C GLU A 630 -60.46 18.19 -18.96
N HIS A 631 -59.40 18.77 -18.36
CA HIS A 631 -59.52 19.76 -17.30
C HIS A 631 -59.86 21.18 -17.79
N GLY A 632 -60.11 21.35 -19.09
CA GLY A 632 -60.57 22.62 -19.67
C GLY A 632 -59.53 23.74 -19.72
N LYS A 633 -58.25 23.45 -19.49
CA LYS A 633 -57.14 24.42 -19.58
C LYS A 633 -56.66 24.66 -21.02
N LEU A 634 -56.87 23.69 -21.90
CA LEU A 634 -56.63 23.79 -23.34
C LEU A 634 -57.93 23.57 -24.12
N ALA A 635 -58.08 24.23 -25.26
CA ALA A 635 -59.19 24.03 -26.19
C ALA A 635 -58.69 23.92 -27.63
N TYR A 636 -59.45 23.21 -28.46
CA TYR A 636 -59.22 23.17 -29.90
C TYR A 636 -59.83 24.40 -30.57
N THR A 637 -59.05 25.07 -31.40
CA THR A 637 -59.54 26.13 -32.31
C THR A 637 -60.26 25.51 -33.52
N PRO A 638 -61.05 26.28 -34.28
CA PRO A 638 -61.78 25.77 -35.46
C PRO A 638 -60.89 25.12 -36.53
N ASP A 639 -59.61 25.51 -36.60
CA ASP A 639 -58.59 24.95 -37.49
C ASP A 639 -57.82 23.76 -36.88
N GLY A 640 -58.25 23.24 -35.72
CA GLY A 640 -57.74 22.01 -35.10
C GLY A 640 -56.47 22.17 -34.26
N ARG A 641 -56.04 23.40 -33.97
CA ARG A 641 -54.87 23.68 -33.12
C ARG A 641 -55.27 23.76 -31.66
N LEU A 642 -54.34 23.45 -30.76
CA LEU A 642 -54.51 23.63 -29.32
C LEU A 642 -54.15 25.06 -28.93
N SER A 643 -54.97 25.68 -28.09
CA SER A 643 -54.72 27.00 -27.50
C SER A 643 -55.09 27.02 -26.02
N VAL A 644 -54.43 27.88 -25.25
CA VAL A 644 -54.75 28.07 -23.83
C VAL A 644 -56.07 28.80 -23.68
N LYS A 645 -56.95 28.23 -22.87
CA LYS A 645 -58.23 28.84 -22.52
C LYS A 645 -57.96 29.87 -21.42
N ASN A 646 -58.31 31.14 -21.66
CA ASN A 646 -58.23 32.19 -20.65
C ASN A 646 -59.26 31.98 -19.54
#